data_AF-A0A7C3H5H6-F1
#
_entry.id   AF-A0A7C3H5H6-F1
#
_cell.length_a   1.000
_cell.length_b   1.000
_cell.length_c   1.000
_cell.angle_alpha   90.00
_cell.angle_beta   90.00
_cell.angle_gamma   90.00
#
_symmetry.space_group_name_H-M   'P 1'
#
loop_
_entity.id
_entity.type
_entity.pdbx_description
1 polymer ?
#
loop_
_entity_poly.entity_id
_entity_poly.type
_entity_poly.pdbx_seq_one_letter_code
_entity_poly.pdbx_strand_id
1 'polypeptide(L)'
;MTTFDYKQAFARNLGWITPQEQEVLRHKRVAIAGMGGVGGSHLLTLTRLGIGRFHIADFDRFELANFNRQAGASMRHIGRPKVDVLAEMALDINPELEIRRFPQGVTGDNLSEFFTGVDLYVDGLDFFAFEAREMVFAHCAEQGIAAITAAPLGMGAAVLNFLPGGMSFEEYFQLEGRPEQEKILRFLLGLSPRMLQKGYLVDPSFVDLANHRGPSTPMACEICAGLAATEALKILLNRGPVRSAPWGLQFDAYRNKLVTTWRPGGNRNPLQRLALTIARRQFMSVKNADTPGSSTPQTPVERILDTARWAPSGDNTQPWRFEIAGDGHVVVHGHDTRDWCVYDLEGHASQLALGALLESIAIAASHEGLRAEFRRRTDSPDTTPVIYVHFHADEAVTPDPLYPYLPLRSVNRRPYRTRPLTPREKQALEASVGDRYRVLWLESPRDRLRAALLMFHNAKLRLTMPEAYEVHKRVIEWNADYSEDKIPDRAVGLDPLTLRLMRWAMASWRRVAFLNRWLAGTWLPRIELDLLPGLFCAAHFALVADTEPQGIDDYLVAGRALQRFWLTATALGLQLQPEMTPVIFSGYVHRGIPFTDTKSVRRGAKKLARRFCGIYGEPARIVFAGRIGAGAPPRARSVRRPLPALRA
;
A
#
# COMPACT_ATOMS: atom_id res chain seq x y z
N MET A 1 25.80 44.88 -7.76
CA MET A 1 25.70 43.62 -7.00
C MET A 1 25.41 43.98 -5.55
N THR A 2 24.38 43.40 -4.95
CA THR A 2 24.10 43.55 -3.52
C THR A 2 25.13 42.74 -2.73
N THR A 3 25.87 43.39 -1.82
CA THR A 3 26.76 42.71 -0.87
C THR A 3 25.94 41.83 0.07
N PHE A 4 26.37 40.60 0.33
CA PHE A 4 25.70 39.71 1.29
C PHE A 4 25.79 40.29 2.71
N ASP A 5 24.68 40.33 3.44
CA ASP A 5 24.61 40.68 4.86
C ASP A 5 23.97 39.51 5.61
N TYR A 6 24.78 38.80 6.39
CA TYR A 6 24.35 37.68 7.22
C TYR A 6 23.19 38.05 8.14
N LYS A 7 23.25 39.20 8.83
CA LYS A 7 22.22 39.59 9.80
C LYS A 7 20.88 39.83 9.11
N GLN A 8 20.91 40.44 7.94
CA GLN A 8 19.70 40.65 7.14
C GLN A 8 19.15 39.32 6.58
N ALA A 9 20.01 38.46 6.06
CA ALA A 9 19.64 37.18 5.44
C ALA A 9 18.89 36.24 6.41
N PHE A 10 19.32 36.21 7.68
CA PHE A 10 18.75 35.33 8.71
C PHE A 10 17.81 36.02 9.70
N ALA A 11 17.47 37.30 9.48
CA ALA A 11 16.63 38.10 10.39
C ALA A 11 15.25 37.47 10.67
N ARG A 12 14.72 36.61 9.78
CA ARG A 12 13.43 35.94 9.97
C ARG A 12 13.45 34.80 11.00
N ASN A 13 14.63 34.38 11.45
CA ASN A 13 14.76 33.47 12.60
C ASN A 13 14.54 34.22 13.93
N LEU A 14 14.76 35.53 13.93
CA LEU A 14 14.63 36.36 15.13
C LEU A 14 13.17 36.38 15.62
N GLY A 15 12.99 36.30 16.94
CA GLY A 15 11.69 36.12 17.60
C GLY A 15 11.42 34.66 17.99
N TRP A 16 11.95 33.69 17.23
CA TRP A 16 12.07 32.30 17.67
C TRP A 16 13.39 32.07 18.40
N ILE A 17 14.46 32.70 17.92
CA ILE A 17 15.77 32.82 18.60
C ILE A 17 16.18 34.29 18.75
N THR A 18 17.11 34.55 19.65
CA THR A 18 17.72 35.85 19.90
C THR A 18 18.85 36.14 18.90
N PRO A 19 19.23 37.41 18.70
CA PRO A 19 20.41 37.76 17.90
C PRO A 19 21.69 37.08 18.39
N GLN A 20 21.85 36.93 19.71
CA GLN A 20 23.00 36.25 20.33
C GLN A 20 23.00 34.75 20.02
N GLU A 21 21.84 34.09 20.15
CA GLU A 21 21.70 32.67 19.76
C GLU A 21 21.98 32.48 18.25
N GLN A 22 21.54 33.40 17.39
CA GLN A 22 21.84 33.35 15.95
C GLN A 22 23.35 33.45 15.68
N GLU A 23 24.08 34.29 16.44
CA GLU A 23 25.53 34.38 16.35
C GLU A 23 26.23 33.13 16.90
N VAL A 24 25.67 32.49 17.94
CA VAL A 24 26.13 31.18 18.41
C VAL A 24 26.02 30.16 17.29
N LEU A 25 24.85 30.03 16.66
CA LEU A 25 24.62 29.10 15.54
C LEU A 25 25.60 29.33 14.39
N ARG A 26 25.90 30.59 14.06
CA ARG A 26 26.87 30.95 13.01
C ARG A 26 28.24 30.33 13.23
N HIS A 27 28.66 30.18 14.49
CA HIS A 27 29.96 29.63 14.86
C HIS A 27 29.96 28.11 15.07
N LYS A 28 28.79 27.46 15.03
CA LYS A 28 28.68 26.00 15.18
C LYS A 28 29.12 25.28 13.91
N ARG A 29 29.77 24.13 14.09
CA ARG A 29 30.14 23.21 13.01
C ARG A 29 29.29 21.94 13.08
N VAL A 30 28.62 21.64 11.98
CA VAL A 30 27.81 20.41 11.84
C VAL A 30 28.48 19.47 10.83
N ALA A 31 28.64 18.20 11.20
CA ALA A 31 29.07 17.15 10.30
C ALA A 31 27.89 16.36 9.76
N ILE A 32 27.88 16.09 8.45
CA ILE A 32 26.83 15.31 7.77
C ILE A 32 27.50 14.31 6.82
N ALA A 33 27.36 13.02 7.11
CA ALA A 33 27.81 11.96 6.20
C ALA A 33 26.60 11.45 5.40
N GLY A 34 26.76 11.35 4.09
CA GLY A 34 25.69 11.10 3.12
C GLY A 34 24.97 12.39 2.71
N MET A 35 24.95 12.67 1.41
CA MET A 35 24.37 13.83 0.74
C MET A 35 23.22 13.41 -0.20
N GLY A 36 22.55 12.31 0.15
CA GLY A 36 21.38 11.80 -0.56
C GLY A 36 20.09 12.58 -0.27
N GLY A 37 18.95 11.88 -0.24
CA GLY A 37 17.63 12.51 -0.07
C GLY A 37 17.48 13.32 1.22
N VAL A 38 17.87 12.76 2.36
CA VAL A 38 17.82 13.49 3.64
C VAL A 38 19.03 14.38 3.86
N GLY A 39 20.24 13.89 3.56
CA GLY A 39 21.48 14.63 3.83
C GLY A 39 21.59 15.96 3.10
N GLY A 40 21.21 16.00 1.81
CA GLY A 40 21.18 17.26 1.06
C GLY A 40 20.16 18.25 1.65
N SER A 41 18.96 17.80 1.98
CA SER A 41 17.94 18.65 2.61
C SER A 41 18.35 19.09 4.03
N HIS A 42 19.08 18.26 4.80
CA HIS A 42 19.67 18.63 6.08
C HIS A 42 20.66 19.79 5.94
N LEU A 43 21.63 19.68 5.01
CA LEU A 43 22.61 20.73 4.76
C LEU A 43 21.94 22.06 4.42
N LEU A 44 21.02 22.06 3.45
CA LEU A 44 20.36 23.28 3.01
C LEU A 44 19.46 23.88 4.09
N THR A 45 18.75 23.05 4.87
CA THR A 45 17.90 23.52 5.97
C THR A 45 18.73 24.13 7.10
N LEU A 46 19.83 23.48 7.50
CA LEU A 46 20.74 24.00 8.53
C LEU A 46 21.50 25.24 8.07
N THR A 47 21.85 25.32 6.78
CA THR A 47 22.40 26.54 6.17
C THR A 47 21.40 27.69 6.29
N ARG A 48 20.11 27.44 5.98
CA ARG A 48 19.04 28.44 6.13
C ARG A 48 18.72 28.79 7.58
N LEU A 49 19.06 27.92 8.54
CA LEU A 49 19.00 28.22 9.96
C LEU A 49 20.13 29.16 10.43
N GLY A 50 21.16 29.36 9.59
CA GLY A 50 22.33 30.18 9.90
C GLY A 50 23.42 29.40 10.64
N ILE A 51 23.57 28.11 10.38
CA ILE A 51 24.81 27.41 10.72
C ILE A 51 25.90 27.87 9.74
N GLY A 52 27.07 28.26 10.25
CA GLY A 52 28.13 28.84 9.43
C GLY A 52 29.21 27.85 8.97
N ARG A 53 29.29 26.65 9.57
CA ARG A 53 30.40 25.71 9.30
C ARG A 53 29.90 24.29 9.12
N PHE A 54 30.43 23.60 8.11
CA PHE A 54 30.03 22.24 7.77
C PHE A 54 31.21 21.36 7.40
N HIS A 55 31.17 20.10 7.84
CA HIS A 55 31.89 19.01 7.21
C HIS A 55 30.87 18.11 6.50
N ILE A 56 31.03 17.89 5.20
CA ILE A 56 30.10 17.06 4.40
C ILE A 56 30.85 15.97 3.65
N ALA A 57 30.28 14.77 3.63
CA ALA A 57 30.89 13.60 3.02
C ALA A 57 29.89 12.84 2.15
N ASP A 58 30.24 12.55 0.90
CA ASP A 58 29.48 11.67 0.00
C ASP A 58 30.37 11.32 -1.20
N PHE A 59 30.34 10.06 -1.64
CA PHE A 59 31.15 9.56 -2.76
C PHE A 59 30.36 9.39 -4.06
N ASP A 60 29.04 9.53 -4.01
CA ASP A 60 28.16 9.34 -5.16
C ASP A 60 28.12 10.57 -6.07
N ARG A 61 27.56 10.34 -7.25
CA ARG A 61 27.19 11.36 -8.23
C ARG A 61 25.67 11.41 -8.38
N PHE A 62 25.16 12.52 -8.92
CA PHE A 62 23.73 12.63 -9.22
C PHE A 62 23.34 11.79 -10.43
N GLU A 63 22.26 11.02 -10.28
CA GLU A 63 21.66 10.19 -11.31
C GLU A 63 20.14 10.47 -11.42
N LEU A 64 19.52 10.01 -12.52
CA LEU A 64 18.08 10.21 -12.75
C LEU A 64 17.22 9.61 -11.62
N ALA A 65 17.64 8.49 -11.04
CA ALA A 65 16.97 7.84 -9.91
C ALA A 65 16.93 8.69 -8.61
N ASN A 66 17.62 9.85 -8.58
CA ASN A 66 17.64 10.77 -7.45
C ASN A 66 16.57 11.87 -7.53
N PHE A 67 15.99 12.11 -8.71
CA PHE A 67 15.15 13.28 -9.01
C PHE A 67 13.88 13.37 -8.17
N ASN A 68 13.36 12.25 -7.70
CA ASN A 68 12.12 12.24 -6.94
C ASN A 68 12.25 12.88 -5.55
N ARG A 69 13.47 13.08 -5.02
CA ARG A 69 13.67 13.47 -3.61
C ARG A 69 14.96 14.20 -3.24
N GLN A 70 16.02 14.19 -4.06
CA GLN A 70 17.30 14.77 -3.67
C GLN A 70 17.44 16.22 -4.18
N ALA A 71 17.73 17.16 -3.29
CA ALA A 71 17.71 18.60 -3.59
C ALA A 71 18.61 19.03 -4.77
N GLY A 72 19.79 18.42 -4.93
CA GLY A 72 20.71 18.73 -6.02
C GLY A 72 20.43 18.01 -7.34
N ALA A 73 19.49 17.07 -7.38
CA ALA A 73 19.21 16.28 -8.57
C ALA A 73 18.48 17.13 -9.63
N SER A 74 19.15 17.39 -10.75
CA SER A 74 18.59 18.09 -11.91
C SER A 74 19.35 17.72 -13.17
N MET A 75 18.78 17.98 -14.36
CA MET A 75 19.41 17.60 -15.63
C MET A 75 20.84 18.16 -15.79
N ARG A 76 21.08 19.39 -15.32
CA ARG A 76 22.40 20.04 -15.34
C ARG A 76 23.42 19.43 -14.37
N HIS A 77 22.98 18.65 -13.39
CA HIS A 77 23.85 18.09 -12.34
C HIS A 77 24.10 16.60 -12.50
N ILE A 78 23.46 15.92 -13.46
CA ILE A 78 23.70 14.50 -13.73
C ILE A 78 25.21 14.26 -13.93
N GLY A 79 25.74 13.24 -13.25
CA GLY A 79 27.15 12.86 -13.28
C GLY A 79 28.08 13.74 -12.43
N ARG A 80 27.61 14.85 -11.86
CA ARG A 80 28.41 15.67 -10.93
C ARG A 80 28.44 15.05 -9.53
N PRO A 81 29.55 15.18 -8.78
CA PRO A 81 29.62 14.70 -7.39
C PRO A 81 28.56 15.37 -6.52
N LYS A 82 27.86 14.60 -5.69
CA LYS A 82 26.78 15.14 -4.83
C LYS A 82 27.31 16.18 -3.86
N VAL A 83 28.47 15.91 -3.26
CA VAL A 83 29.13 16.78 -2.28
C VAL A 83 29.46 18.16 -2.85
N ASP A 84 29.88 18.25 -4.12
CA ASP A 84 30.25 19.52 -4.75
C ASP A 84 29.02 20.35 -5.09
N VAL A 85 28.03 19.74 -5.74
CA VAL A 85 26.78 20.41 -6.12
C VAL A 85 26.05 20.92 -4.87
N LEU A 86 26.00 20.14 -3.80
CA LEU A 86 25.34 20.58 -2.56
C LEU A 86 26.14 21.62 -1.78
N ALA A 87 27.48 21.59 -1.84
CA ALA A 87 28.31 22.68 -1.33
C ALA A 87 28.06 23.99 -2.10
N GLU A 88 28.00 23.93 -3.43
CA GLU A 88 27.67 25.08 -4.29
C GLU A 88 26.29 25.66 -3.93
N MET A 89 25.27 24.80 -3.82
CA MET A 89 23.93 25.24 -3.44
C MET A 89 23.86 25.85 -2.03
N ALA A 90 24.67 25.36 -1.08
CA ALA A 90 24.75 25.95 0.26
C ALA A 90 25.46 27.32 0.23
N LEU A 91 26.54 27.45 -0.54
CA LEU A 91 27.27 28.72 -0.73
C LEU A 91 26.43 29.76 -1.48
N ASP A 92 25.54 29.34 -2.39
CA ASP A 92 24.55 30.22 -3.03
C ASP A 92 23.54 30.80 -2.01
N ILE A 93 23.31 30.11 -0.89
CA ILE A 93 22.45 30.59 0.20
C ILE A 93 23.23 31.50 1.16
N ASN A 94 24.44 31.08 1.53
CA ASN A 94 25.32 31.80 2.43
C ASN A 94 26.77 31.73 1.90
N PRO A 95 27.26 32.78 1.22
CA PRO A 95 28.60 32.80 0.66
C PRO A 95 29.71 32.87 1.72
N GLU A 96 29.38 33.09 2.99
CA GLU A 96 30.34 33.13 4.10
C GLU A 96 30.56 31.75 4.76
N LEU A 97 29.94 30.67 4.25
CA LEU A 97 30.09 29.33 4.85
C LEU A 97 31.52 28.80 4.80
N GLU A 98 31.95 28.19 5.89
CA GLU A 98 33.15 27.34 5.94
C GLU A 98 32.74 25.88 5.71
N ILE A 99 32.94 25.36 4.49
CA ILE A 99 32.56 23.97 4.13
C ILE A 99 33.80 23.15 3.79
N ARG A 100 34.10 22.12 4.58
CA ARG A 100 35.06 21.07 4.24
C ARG A 100 34.33 19.89 3.60
N ARG A 101 34.85 19.42 2.47
CA ARG A 101 34.25 18.35 1.66
C ARG A 101 35.11 17.09 1.75
N PHE A 102 34.45 15.95 1.87
CA PHE A 102 35.07 14.62 1.91
C PHE A 102 34.48 13.77 0.77
N PRO A 103 34.96 13.96 -0.48
CA PRO A 103 34.40 13.32 -1.68
C PRO A 103 34.61 11.80 -1.74
N GLN A 104 35.43 11.24 -0.86
CA GLN A 104 35.64 9.80 -0.70
C GLN A 104 34.63 9.17 0.30
N GLY A 105 33.69 9.96 0.82
CA GLY A 105 32.86 9.56 1.95
C GLY A 105 33.65 9.56 3.27
N VAL A 106 33.09 8.92 4.29
CA VAL A 106 33.77 8.73 5.57
C VAL A 106 34.40 7.34 5.61
N THR A 107 35.69 7.28 5.90
CA THR A 107 36.51 6.07 6.00
C THR A 107 37.25 6.07 7.33
N GLY A 108 37.83 4.92 7.71
CA GLY A 108 38.65 4.83 8.93
C GLY A 108 39.81 5.83 8.93
N ASP A 109 40.40 6.08 7.76
CA ASP A 109 41.57 6.95 7.61
C ASP A 109 41.26 8.44 7.76
N ASN A 110 40.04 8.87 7.40
CA ASN A 110 39.65 10.28 7.44
C ASN A 110 38.69 10.64 8.58
N LEU A 111 38.28 9.67 9.40
CA LEU A 111 37.26 9.84 10.43
C LEU A 111 37.60 10.95 11.44
N SER A 112 38.84 10.94 11.97
CA SER A 112 39.30 11.96 12.92
C SER A 112 39.32 13.37 12.32
N GLU A 113 39.69 13.48 11.05
CA GLU A 113 39.67 14.74 10.30
C GLU A 113 38.23 15.23 10.08
N PHE A 114 37.33 14.30 9.70
CA PHE A 114 35.91 14.57 9.51
C PHE A 114 35.22 15.09 10.79
N PHE A 115 35.69 14.69 11.96
CA PHE A 115 35.15 15.14 13.25
C PHE A 115 35.88 16.31 13.90
N THR A 116 36.93 16.84 13.27
CA THR A 116 37.72 17.94 13.86
C THR A 116 36.86 19.18 14.11
N GLY A 117 36.70 19.54 15.40
CA GLY A 117 35.97 20.72 15.84
C GLY A 117 34.47 20.70 15.49
N VAL A 118 33.86 19.52 15.41
CA VAL A 118 32.43 19.33 15.15
C VAL A 118 31.65 19.44 16.46
N ASP A 119 30.57 20.23 16.46
CA ASP A 119 29.66 20.38 17.61
C ASP A 119 28.50 19.38 17.60
N LEU A 120 28.10 18.91 16.41
CA LEU A 120 26.95 18.06 16.20
C LEU A 120 27.11 17.22 14.93
N TYR A 121 26.74 15.94 15.01
CA TYR A 121 26.59 15.07 13.85
C TYR A 121 25.11 14.91 13.46
N VAL A 122 24.81 14.99 12.16
CA VAL A 122 23.49 14.69 11.62
C VAL A 122 23.62 13.59 10.57
N ASP A 123 22.99 12.45 10.80
CA ASP A 123 23.06 11.27 9.94
C ASP A 123 22.30 11.49 8.62
N GLY A 124 23.04 11.52 7.50
CA GLY A 124 22.51 11.58 6.14
C GLY A 124 22.81 10.32 5.33
N LEU A 125 23.36 9.27 5.95
CA LEU A 125 23.82 8.07 5.28
C LEU A 125 22.65 7.30 4.68
N ASP A 126 22.91 6.58 3.59
CA ASP A 126 21.91 5.67 3.03
C ASP A 126 21.45 4.62 4.08
N PHE A 127 20.21 4.18 3.96
CA PHE A 127 19.59 3.25 4.91
C PHE A 127 20.42 1.97 5.09
N PHE A 128 21.09 1.50 4.05
CA PHE A 128 21.85 0.24 4.06
C PHE A 128 23.34 0.42 4.39
N ALA A 129 23.83 1.66 4.54
CA ALA A 129 25.24 1.95 4.83
C ALA A 129 25.62 1.68 6.30
N PHE A 130 25.57 0.42 6.74
CA PHE A 130 25.78 0.06 8.15
C PHE A 130 27.22 0.26 8.62
N GLU A 131 28.21 -0.12 7.82
CA GLU A 131 29.63 -0.02 8.20
C GLU A 131 30.04 1.43 8.52
N ALA A 132 29.75 2.35 7.60
CA ALA A 132 30.00 3.77 7.81
C ALA A 132 29.22 4.32 9.02
N ARG A 133 27.98 3.87 9.21
CA ARG A 133 27.13 4.31 10.33
C ARG A 133 27.66 3.82 11.68
N GLU A 134 28.04 2.55 11.78
CA GLU A 134 28.63 1.98 13.00
C GLU A 134 29.91 2.74 13.38
N MET A 135 30.82 2.95 12.41
CA MET A 135 32.06 3.70 12.61
C MET A 135 31.82 5.14 13.07
N VAL A 136 30.94 5.88 12.39
CA VAL A 136 30.66 7.28 12.71
C VAL A 136 29.99 7.42 14.08
N PHE A 137 28.99 6.61 14.38
CA PHE A 137 28.31 6.70 15.68
C PHE A 137 29.16 6.22 16.85
N ALA A 138 30.07 5.26 16.63
CA ALA A 138 31.08 4.88 17.63
C ALA A 138 31.98 6.07 17.96
N HIS A 139 32.51 6.75 16.93
CA HIS A 139 33.35 7.94 17.13
C HIS A 139 32.60 9.07 17.85
N CYS A 140 31.34 9.34 17.49
CA CYS A 140 30.52 10.33 18.20
C CYS A 140 30.37 9.99 19.69
N ALA A 141 30.14 8.71 20.02
CA ALA A 141 30.02 8.27 21.40
C ALA A 141 31.34 8.42 22.18
N GLU A 142 32.47 8.07 21.56
CA GLU A 142 33.81 8.19 22.15
C GLU A 142 34.22 9.65 22.40
N GLN A 143 33.93 10.55 21.45
CA GLN A 143 34.30 11.97 21.53
C GLN A 143 33.26 12.84 22.26
N GLY A 144 32.14 12.26 22.71
CA GLY A 144 31.07 13.03 23.33
C GLY A 144 30.40 14.02 22.38
N ILE A 145 30.26 13.66 21.11
CA ILE A 145 29.56 14.45 20.08
C ILE A 145 28.11 13.98 20.01
N ALA A 146 27.17 14.92 20.14
CA ALA A 146 25.76 14.62 19.95
C ALA A 146 25.46 14.21 18.50
N ALA A 147 24.53 13.28 18.31
CA ALA A 147 24.17 12.77 16.99
C ALA A 147 22.65 12.67 16.81
N ILE A 148 22.17 12.98 15.60
CA ILE A 148 20.75 12.90 15.22
C ILE A 148 20.60 11.95 14.03
N THR A 149 19.66 11.01 14.09
CA THR A 149 19.20 10.21 12.94
C THR A 149 17.76 10.54 12.63
N ALA A 150 17.47 10.97 11.39
CA ALA A 150 16.11 11.18 10.89
C ALA A 150 15.86 10.36 9.62
N ALA A 151 15.16 9.24 9.74
CA ALA A 151 14.93 8.31 8.63
C ALA A 151 13.55 8.55 7.96
N PRO A 152 13.49 8.71 6.62
CA PRO A 152 12.24 8.92 5.90
C PRO A 152 11.50 7.58 5.76
N LEU A 153 10.21 7.55 6.12
CA LEU A 153 9.38 6.34 6.04
C LEU A 153 7.97 6.69 5.55
N GLY A 154 7.61 6.19 4.37
CA GLY A 154 6.33 6.53 3.73
C GLY A 154 6.26 8.03 3.40
N MET A 155 5.26 8.73 3.94
CA MET A 155 5.14 10.20 3.92
C MET A 155 5.38 10.78 5.31
N GLY A 156 6.41 10.30 6.00
CA GLY A 156 6.72 10.63 7.39
C GLY A 156 8.20 10.41 7.73
N ALA A 157 8.53 10.53 9.01
CA ALA A 157 9.89 10.42 9.53
C ALA A 157 9.94 9.69 10.88
N ALA A 158 11.05 9.01 11.14
CA ALA A 158 11.44 8.49 12.45
C ALA A 158 12.73 9.16 12.90
N VAL A 159 12.74 9.72 14.12
CA VAL A 159 13.87 10.48 14.66
C VAL A 159 14.36 9.87 15.98
N LEU A 160 15.69 9.73 16.08
CA LEU A 160 16.41 9.34 17.29
C LEU A 160 17.55 10.33 17.51
N ASN A 161 17.75 10.74 18.76
CA ASN A 161 18.91 11.52 19.18
C ASN A 161 19.80 10.66 20.09
N PHE A 162 21.11 10.77 19.93
CA PHE A 162 22.12 10.14 20.77
C PHE A 162 22.95 11.25 21.40
N LEU A 163 22.86 11.40 22.72
CA LEU A 163 23.52 12.49 23.45
C LEU A 163 24.66 11.93 24.30
N PRO A 164 25.71 12.73 24.56
CA PRO A 164 26.81 12.32 25.44
C PRO A 164 26.30 11.91 26.82
N GLY A 165 26.85 10.81 27.36
CA GLY A 165 26.42 10.23 28.64
C GLY A 165 25.06 9.50 28.61
N GLY A 166 24.37 9.48 27.47
CA GLY A 166 23.18 8.68 27.24
C GLY A 166 23.48 7.31 26.61
N MET A 167 22.41 6.61 26.19
CA MET A 167 22.55 5.36 25.46
C MET A 167 23.19 5.60 24.09
N SER A 168 24.19 4.80 23.73
CA SER A 168 24.86 4.90 22.43
C SER A 168 24.03 4.26 21.31
N PHE A 169 24.42 4.53 20.06
CA PHE A 169 23.82 3.92 18.88
C PHE A 169 23.92 2.39 18.92
N GLU A 170 25.10 1.87 19.25
CA GLU A 170 25.33 0.42 19.29
C GLU A 170 24.59 -0.24 20.47
N GLU A 171 24.53 0.40 21.64
CA GLU A 171 23.71 -0.09 22.75
C GLU A 171 22.23 -0.19 22.38
N TYR A 172 21.73 0.79 21.62
CA TYR A 172 20.34 0.84 21.16
C TYR A 172 20.07 -0.19 20.06
N PHE A 173 20.85 -0.22 18.98
CA PHE A 173 20.55 -1.04 17.81
C PHE A 173 21.16 -2.45 17.84
N GLN A 174 22.32 -2.64 18.46
CA GLN A 174 23.06 -3.90 18.55
C GLN A 174 23.35 -4.50 17.16
N LEU A 175 24.07 -3.74 16.33
CA LEU A 175 24.36 -4.10 14.95
C LEU A 175 25.70 -4.83 14.82
N GLU A 176 26.64 -4.59 15.73
CA GLU A 176 28.01 -5.07 15.62
C GLU A 176 28.06 -6.61 15.51
N GLY A 177 28.89 -7.09 14.57
CA GLY A 177 29.10 -8.53 14.32
C GLY A 177 27.87 -9.27 13.80
N ARG A 178 26.78 -8.58 13.44
CA ARG A 178 25.56 -9.20 12.89
C ARG A 178 25.64 -9.33 11.36
N PRO A 179 25.02 -10.38 10.79
CA PRO A 179 24.77 -10.44 9.35
C PRO A 179 23.95 -9.23 8.89
N GLU A 180 24.19 -8.77 7.67
CA GLU A 180 23.56 -7.57 7.10
C GLU A 180 22.03 -7.60 7.17
N GLN A 181 21.39 -8.74 6.91
CA GLN A 181 19.93 -8.85 6.98
C GLN A 181 19.41 -8.65 8.40
N GLU A 182 20.16 -9.10 9.41
CA GLU A 182 19.82 -8.86 10.80
C GLU A 182 20.03 -7.38 11.17
N LYS A 183 21.05 -6.72 10.59
CA LYS A 183 21.25 -5.27 10.74
C LYS A 183 20.07 -4.48 10.18
N ILE A 184 19.59 -4.82 8.98
CA ILE A 184 18.40 -4.22 8.34
C ILE A 184 17.17 -4.31 9.26
N LEU A 185 16.87 -5.51 9.77
CA LEU A 185 15.70 -5.71 10.64
C LEU A 185 15.80 -4.93 11.95
N ARG A 186 16.99 -4.94 12.57
CA ARG A 186 17.26 -4.22 13.82
C ARG A 186 17.17 -2.72 13.65
N PHE A 187 17.72 -2.19 12.57
CA PHE A 187 17.69 -0.77 12.27
C PHE A 187 16.27 -0.31 11.96
N LEU A 188 15.56 -0.99 11.05
CA LEU A 188 14.17 -0.66 10.69
C LEU A 188 13.24 -0.67 11.90
N LEU A 189 13.27 -1.76 12.68
CA LEU A 189 12.39 -1.90 13.85
C LEU A 189 12.81 -0.98 14.99
N GLY A 190 14.11 -0.68 15.14
CA GLY A 190 14.62 0.23 16.18
C GLY A 190 14.24 1.67 15.90
N LEU A 191 14.29 2.10 14.64
CA LEU A 191 13.85 3.42 14.18
C LEU A 191 12.33 3.57 14.23
N SER A 192 11.61 2.59 13.67
CA SER A 192 10.16 2.70 13.46
C SER A 192 9.35 1.53 14.05
N PRO A 193 9.39 1.31 15.38
CA PRO A 193 8.68 0.20 16.00
C PRO A 193 7.15 0.27 15.89
N ARG A 194 6.56 1.40 15.44
CA ARG A 194 5.10 1.52 15.21
C ARG A 194 4.71 1.29 13.76
N MET A 195 5.66 1.32 12.82
CA MET A 195 5.43 1.12 11.39
C MET A 195 4.24 1.93 10.88
N LEU A 196 4.22 3.23 11.21
CA LEU A 196 3.08 4.11 10.97
C LEU A 196 2.65 4.15 9.51
N GLN A 197 3.56 3.90 8.57
CA GLN A 197 3.39 3.94 7.12
C GLN A 197 2.74 2.68 6.52
N LYS A 198 2.83 1.52 7.19
CA LYS A 198 2.56 0.19 6.61
C LYS A 198 1.23 0.07 5.85
N GLY A 199 0.16 0.67 6.36
CA GLY A 199 -1.20 0.47 5.84
C GLY A 199 -1.55 1.28 4.59
N TYR A 200 -0.62 2.08 4.03
CA TYR A 200 -0.83 2.78 2.74
C TYR A 200 0.24 2.43 1.70
N LEU A 201 1.09 1.44 1.98
CA LEU A 201 1.97 0.89 0.96
C LEU A 201 1.09 0.23 -0.11
N VAL A 202 1.12 0.79 -1.32
CA VAL A 202 0.22 0.38 -2.40
C VAL A 202 0.64 -0.98 -2.95
N ASP A 203 1.93 -1.12 -3.26
CA ASP A 203 2.54 -2.32 -3.81
C ASP A 203 3.77 -2.71 -2.97
N PRO A 204 3.68 -3.78 -2.17
CA PRO A 204 4.79 -4.27 -1.37
C PRO A 204 6.00 -4.76 -2.17
N SER A 205 5.85 -5.10 -3.46
CA SER A 205 6.96 -5.61 -4.29
C SER A 205 8.07 -4.58 -4.51
N PHE A 206 7.78 -3.28 -4.33
CA PHE A 206 8.78 -2.22 -4.39
C PHE A 206 9.63 -2.10 -3.11
N VAL A 207 9.33 -2.87 -2.06
CA VAL A 207 10.18 -3.01 -0.87
C VAL A 207 11.06 -4.24 -1.04
N ASP A 208 12.25 -4.04 -1.60
CA ASP A 208 13.22 -5.08 -1.87
C ASP A 208 14.47 -4.88 -1.02
N LEU A 209 14.40 -5.42 0.19
CA LEU A 209 15.47 -5.32 1.18
C LEU A 209 16.70 -6.17 0.80
N ALA A 210 16.55 -7.15 -0.10
CA ALA A 210 17.68 -7.98 -0.55
C ALA A 210 18.56 -7.22 -1.56
N ASN A 211 17.94 -6.39 -2.40
CA ASN A 211 18.64 -5.56 -3.39
C ASN A 211 18.80 -4.09 -2.96
N HIS A 212 18.66 -3.80 -1.66
CA HIS A 212 18.83 -2.46 -1.08
C HIS A 212 17.93 -1.38 -1.72
N ARG A 213 16.68 -1.74 -2.03
CA ARG A 213 15.70 -0.85 -2.65
C ARG A 213 14.47 -0.69 -1.76
N GLY A 214 14.09 0.55 -1.51
CA GLY A 214 12.86 0.89 -0.81
C GLY A 214 12.25 2.18 -1.36
N PRO A 215 10.91 2.29 -1.38
CA PRO A 215 10.25 3.49 -1.83
C PRO A 215 10.52 4.64 -0.85
N SER A 216 10.79 5.82 -1.40
CA SER A 216 10.99 7.04 -0.64
C SER A 216 10.28 8.18 -1.34
N THR A 217 9.82 9.16 -0.57
CA THR A 217 9.00 10.26 -1.06
C THR A 217 9.66 11.61 -0.71
N PRO A 218 9.49 12.65 -1.54
CA PRO A 218 10.14 13.95 -1.32
C PRO A 218 9.70 14.58 0.01
N MET A 219 8.40 14.53 0.33
CA MET A 219 7.89 15.13 1.57
C MET A 219 8.42 14.42 2.83
N ALA A 220 8.71 13.11 2.77
CA ALA A 220 9.36 12.42 3.89
C ALA A 220 10.78 12.94 4.14
N CYS A 221 11.56 13.17 3.07
CA CYS A 221 12.90 13.76 3.17
C CYS A 221 12.86 15.19 3.75
N GLU A 222 11.92 16.02 3.31
CA GLU A 222 11.77 17.39 3.83
C GLU A 222 11.28 17.42 5.29
N ILE A 223 10.37 16.51 5.67
CA ILE A 223 9.97 16.34 7.08
C ILE A 223 11.17 15.92 7.92
N CYS A 224 12.00 14.99 7.46
CA CYS A 224 13.25 14.63 8.14
C CYS A 224 14.14 15.86 8.33
N ALA A 225 14.29 16.72 7.31
CA ALA A 225 15.10 17.92 7.41
C ALA A 225 14.57 18.92 8.44
N GLY A 226 13.27 19.20 8.43
CA GLY A 226 12.64 20.07 9.43
C GLY A 226 12.79 19.54 10.86
N LEU A 227 12.57 18.23 11.06
CA LEU A 227 12.72 17.62 12.38
C LEU A 227 14.19 17.57 12.85
N ALA A 228 15.13 17.18 11.98
CA ALA A 228 16.55 17.14 12.32
C ALA A 228 17.09 18.55 12.64
N ALA A 229 16.72 19.57 11.86
CA ALA A 229 17.10 20.95 12.13
C ALA A 229 16.50 21.48 13.45
N THR A 230 15.28 21.04 13.79
CA THR A 230 14.65 21.37 15.08
C THR A 230 15.43 20.75 16.25
N GLU A 231 15.82 19.47 16.15
CA GLU A 231 16.64 18.82 17.18
C GLU A 231 18.04 19.45 17.24
N ALA A 232 18.65 19.78 16.11
CA ALA A 232 19.94 20.46 16.03
C ALA A 232 19.93 21.82 16.74
N LEU A 233 18.91 22.64 16.49
CA LEU A 233 18.73 23.93 17.17
C LEU A 233 18.68 23.77 18.70
N LYS A 234 17.87 22.81 19.19
CA LYS A 234 17.74 22.55 20.62
C LYS A 234 19.06 22.11 21.24
N ILE A 235 19.79 21.22 20.57
CA ILE A 235 21.08 20.71 21.06
C ILE A 235 22.13 21.82 21.07
N LEU A 236 22.31 22.52 19.95
CA LEU A 236 23.37 23.52 19.77
C LEU A 236 23.18 24.77 20.64
N LEU A 237 21.93 25.14 20.93
CA LEU A 237 21.59 26.26 21.82
C LEU A 237 21.29 25.83 23.26
N ASN A 238 21.35 24.53 23.56
CA ASN A 238 20.95 23.97 24.84
C ASN A 238 19.55 24.43 25.29
N ARG A 239 18.56 24.34 24.38
CA ARG A 239 17.22 24.91 24.57
C ARG A 239 16.12 23.85 24.47
N GLY A 240 15.32 23.76 25.55
CA GLY A 240 14.19 22.85 25.62
C GLY A 240 14.59 21.37 25.78
N PRO A 241 13.62 20.47 26.04
CA PRO A 241 13.92 19.06 26.23
C PRO A 241 14.31 18.39 24.91
N VAL A 242 15.48 17.74 24.91
CA VAL A 242 15.92 16.83 23.85
C VAL A 242 15.74 15.41 24.37
N ARG A 243 14.80 14.66 23.77
CA ARG A 243 14.62 13.24 24.10
C ARG A 243 15.65 12.43 23.32
N SER A 244 16.56 11.78 24.03
CA SER A 244 17.55 10.87 23.46
C SER A 244 17.14 9.41 23.61
N ALA A 245 17.80 8.53 22.86
CA ALA A 245 17.68 7.08 23.00
C ALA A 245 17.74 6.70 24.50
N PRO A 246 16.79 5.90 25.01
CA PRO A 246 15.90 5.00 24.27
C PRO A 246 14.54 5.57 23.83
N TRP A 247 14.36 6.90 23.88
CA TRP A 247 13.18 7.56 23.32
C TRP A 247 13.35 7.83 21.83
N GLY A 248 12.26 7.71 21.09
CA GLY A 248 12.20 8.08 19.67
C GLY A 248 10.92 8.83 19.32
N LEU A 249 10.92 9.50 18.18
CA LEU A 249 9.78 10.24 17.64
C LEU A 249 9.43 9.68 16.26
N GLN A 250 8.14 9.48 16.00
CA GLN A 250 7.64 9.11 14.67
C GLN A 250 6.50 10.04 14.29
N PHE A 251 6.61 10.65 13.11
CA PHE A 251 5.57 11.48 12.53
C PHE A 251 5.20 10.97 11.15
N ASP A 252 3.91 10.79 10.89
CA ASP A 252 3.37 10.39 9.58
C ASP A 252 2.37 11.44 9.12
N ALA A 253 2.72 12.21 8.08
CA ALA A 253 1.90 13.30 7.58
C ALA A 253 0.66 12.80 6.85
N TYR A 254 0.76 11.68 6.12
CA TYR A 254 -0.38 11.10 5.40
C TYR A 254 -1.52 10.70 6.37
N ARG A 255 -1.18 10.21 7.56
CA ARG A 255 -2.14 9.84 8.62
C ARG A 255 -2.37 10.94 9.64
N ASN A 256 -1.68 12.08 9.54
CA ASN A 256 -1.65 13.15 10.53
C ASN A 256 -1.40 12.61 11.95
N LYS A 257 -0.36 11.78 12.12
CA LYS A 257 -0.14 11.04 13.36
C LYS A 257 1.28 11.23 13.89
N LEU A 258 1.39 11.69 15.13
CA LEU A 258 2.64 11.79 15.90
C LEU A 258 2.65 10.74 17.01
N VAL A 259 3.76 10.03 17.17
CA VAL A 259 3.95 9.03 18.24
C VAL A 259 5.35 9.16 18.83
N THR A 260 5.43 9.27 20.15
CA THR A 260 6.69 9.04 20.87
C THR A 260 6.80 7.56 21.24
N THR A 261 7.99 6.98 21.06
CA THR A 261 8.30 5.60 21.43
C THR A 261 9.31 5.55 22.56
N TRP A 262 9.20 4.53 23.40
CA TRP A 262 10.16 4.24 24.47
C TRP A 262 10.55 2.76 24.40
N ARG A 263 11.85 2.50 24.26
CA ARG A 263 12.42 1.15 24.14
C ARG A 263 13.60 1.00 25.09
N PRO A 264 13.38 0.94 26.41
CA PRO A 264 14.48 0.80 27.37
C PRO A 264 15.29 -0.46 27.04
N GLY A 265 16.62 -0.30 27.00
CA GLY A 265 17.57 -1.30 26.49
C GLY A 265 17.64 -1.44 24.97
N GLY A 266 17.02 -0.53 24.21
CA GLY A 266 16.95 -0.56 22.75
C GLY A 266 16.39 -1.88 22.21
N ASN A 267 17.15 -2.54 21.34
CA ASN A 267 16.82 -3.83 20.76
C ASN A 267 16.89 -5.02 21.75
N ARG A 268 17.38 -4.83 22.99
CA ARG A 268 17.21 -5.81 24.09
C ARG A 268 15.81 -5.77 24.71
N ASN A 269 15.02 -4.72 24.45
CA ASN A 269 13.68 -4.58 25.02
C ASN A 269 12.80 -5.81 24.71
N PRO A 270 12.05 -6.38 25.68
CA PRO A 270 11.25 -7.59 25.44
C PRO A 270 10.27 -7.49 24.28
N LEU A 271 9.59 -6.34 24.11
CA LEU A 271 8.68 -6.11 22.99
C LEU A 271 9.42 -6.08 21.66
N GLN A 272 10.64 -5.52 21.67
CA GLN A 272 11.49 -5.38 20.50
C GLN A 272 12.09 -6.73 20.09
N ARG A 273 12.53 -7.55 21.05
CA ARG A 273 12.97 -8.94 20.81
C ARG A 273 11.86 -9.80 20.22
N LEU A 274 10.63 -9.65 20.72
CA LEU A 274 9.48 -10.32 20.15
C LEU A 274 9.22 -9.86 18.70
N ALA A 275 9.23 -8.54 18.44
CA ALA A 275 9.07 -7.99 17.10
C ALA A 275 10.14 -8.52 16.13
N LEU A 276 11.42 -8.52 16.54
CA LEU A 276 12.52 -9.08 15.77
C LEU A 276 12.32 -10.58 15.47
N THR A 277 11.86 -11.35 16.45
CA THR A 277 11.60 -12.79 16.26
C THR A 277 10.49 -13.03 15.24
N ILE A 278 9.43 -12.23 15.27
CA ILE A 278 8.34 -12.29 14.28
C ILE A 278 8.86 -11.89 12.89
N ALA A 279 9.61 -10.79 12.80
CA ALA A 279 10.15 -10.29 11.54
C ALA A 279 11.10 -11.31 10.88
N ARG A 280 11.99 -11.95 11.65
CA ARG A 280 12.88 -13.01 11.15
C ARG A 280 12.10 -14.18 10.53
N ARG A 281 11.01 -14.61 11.16
CA ARG A 281 10.16 -15.71 10.62
C ARG A 281 9.50 -15.31 9.31
N GLN A 282 9.01 -14.08 9.21
CA GLN A 282 8.43 -13.55 7.97
C GLN A 282 9.49 -13.46 6.87
N PHE A 283 10.69 -12.99 7.20
CA PHE A 283 11.79 -12.86 6.24
C PHE A 283 12.30 -14.21 5.71
N MET A 284 12.46 -15.21 6.59
CA MET A 284 12.87 -16.57 6.20
C MET A 284 11.80 -17.28 5.37
N SER A 285 10.52 -16.98 5.61
CA SER A 285 9.42 -17.49 4.78
C SER A 285 9.43 -16.91 3.37
N VAL A 286 9.90 -15.67 3.20
CA VAL A 286 10.06 -15.02 1.88
C VAL A 286 11.29 -15.56 1.14
N LYS A 287 12.37 -15.94 1.86
CA LYS A 287 13.59 -16.52 1.26
C LYS A 287 13.41 -17.94 0.70
N ASN A 288 12.49 -18.73 1.27
CA ASN A 288 12.19 -20.10 0.81
C ASN A 288 11.14 -20.16 -0.31
N ALA A 289 10.48 -19.05 -0.62
CA ALA A 289 9.87 -18.89 -1.91
C ALA A 289 11.01 -18.43 -2.84
N ASP A 290 11.47 -19.30 -3.73
CA ASP A 290 12.24 -18.85 -4.90
C ASP A 290 11.48 -17.67 -5.47
N THR A 291 12.01 -16.47 -5.28
CA THR A 291 11.45 -15.28 -5.88
C THR A 291 11.90 -15.38 -7.33
N PRO A 292 11.03 -15.75 -8.29
CA PRO A 292 11.42 -15.62 -9.68
C PRO A 292 11.71 -14.14 -9.83
N GLY A 293 12.93 -13.83 -10.29
CA GLY A 293 13.47 -12.47 -10.26
C GLY A 293 12.42 -11.44 -10.65
N SER A 294 12.46 -10.30 -9.97
CA SER A 294 11.81 -9.07 -10.39
C SER A 294 12.41 -8.63 -11.73
N SER A 295 12.10 -9.40 -12.78
CA SER A 295 12.26 -8.99 -14.16
C SER A 295 11.32 -7.82 -14.30
N THR A 296 11.89 -6.63 -14.35
CA THR A 296 11.16 -5.44 -14.77
C THR A 296 10.54 -5.79 -16.12
N PRO A 297 9.22 -5.72 -16.30
CA PRO A 297 8.59 -6.16 -17.54
C PRO A 297 9.26 -5.49 -18.74
N GLN A 298 9.89 -6.28 -19.61
CA GLN A 298 10.83 -5.77 -20.61
C GLN A 298 10.11 -5.39 -21.89
N THR A 299 9.05 -6.12 -22.24
CA THR A 299 8.24 -5.87 -23.45
C THR A 299 6.96 -5.07 -23.13
N PRO A 300 6.39 -4.33 -24.10
CA PRO A 300 5.08 -3.70 -23.95
C PRO A 300 3.99 -4.68 -23.51
N VAL A 301 3.96 -5.89 -24.09
CA VAL A 301 3.01 -6.94 -23.72
C VAL A 301 3.15 -7.33 -22.24
N GLU A 302 4.37 -7.54 -21.75
CA GLU A 302 4.57 -7.87 -20.33
C GLU A 302 4.14 -6.73 -19.40
N ARG A 303 4.39 -5.46 -19.76
CA ARG A 303 3.89 -4.30 -18.99
C ARG A 303 2.36 -4.24 -18.95
N ILE A 304 1.71 -4.53 -20.08
CA ILE A 304 0.24 -4.60 -20.16
C ILE A 304 -0.28 -5.68 -19.22
N LEU A 305 0.27 -6.90 -19.29
CA LEU A 305 -0.20 -8.02 -18.48
C LEU A 305 0.12 -7.84 -16.99
N ASP A 306 1.29 -7.30 -16.65
CA ASP A 306 1.67 -7.01 -15.27
C ASP A 306 0.75 -5.95 -14.62
N THR A 307 0.30 -4.97 -15.40
CA THR A 307 -0.69 -4.00 -14.92
C THR A 307 -2.10 -4.61 -14.88
N ALA A 308 -2.50 -5.35 -15.91
CA ALA A 308 -3.84 -5.89 -16.04
C ALA A 308 -4.17 -6.98 -15.00
N ARG A 309 -3.17 -7.71 -14.48
CA ARG A 309 -3.38 -8.73 -13.43
C ARG A 309 -4.03 -8.18 -12.15
N TRP A 310 -3.99 -6.86 -11.94
CA TRP A 310 -4.70 -6.17 -10.85
C TRP A 310 -6.23 -6.17 -10.98
N ALA A 311 -6.78 -6.75 -12.04
CA ALA A 311 -8.21 -7.03 -12.18
C ALA A 311 -8.80 -7.74 -10.93
N PRO A 312 -10.07 -7.45 -10.56
CA PRO A 312 -10.77 -8.16 -9.50
C PRO A 312 -11.17 -9.57 -9.94
N SER A 313 -11.21 -10.49 -8.98
CA SER A 313 -11.85 -11.79 -9.15
C SER A 313 -12.56 -12.20 -7.86
N GLY A 314 -13.54 -13.11 -7.97
CA GLY A 314 -14.16 -13.74 -6.81
C GLY A 314 -13.08 -14.32 -5.89
N ASP A 315 -13.14 -14.01 -4.60
CA ASP A 315 -12.23 -14.54 -3.57
C ASP A 315 -10.72 -14.42 -3.85
N ASN A 316 -10.32 -13.53 -4.77
CA ASN A 316 -8.96 -13.37 -5.28
C ASN A 316 -8.38 -14.59 -6.03
N THR A 317 -9.24 -15.46 -6.57
CA THR A 317 -8.87 -16.70 -7.27
C THR A 317 -8.01 -16.52 -8.53
N GLN A 318 -8.10 -15.36 -9.20
CA GLN A 318 -7.38 -15.04 -10.45
C GLN A 318 -7.56 -16.15 -11.51
N PRO A 319 -8.79 -16.35 -12.03
CA PRO A 319 -9.18 -17.48 -12.89
C PRO A 319 -8.58 -17.42 -14.32
N TRP A 320 -7.32 -16.99 -14.45
CA TRP A 320 -6.64 -16.76 -15.73
C TRP A 320 -5.16 -17.17 -15.69
N ARG A 321 -4.67 -17.62 -16.85
CA ARG A 321 -3.25 -17.77 -17.18
C ARG A 321 -2.97 -17.08 -18.52
N PHE A 322 -1.72 -16.66 -18.71
CA PHE A 322 -1.26 -15.99 -19.92
C PHE A 322 -0.25 -16.84 -20.67
N GLU A 323 -0.48 -17.04 -21.95
CA GLU A 323 0.50 -17.54 -22.90
C GLU A 323 0.91 -16.38 -23.82
N ILE A 324 2.18 -15.99 -23.80
CA ILE A 324 2.68 -14.95 -24.71
C ILE A 324 3.14 -15.65 -25.98
N ALA A 325 2.31 -15.62 -27.01
CA ALA A 325 2.54 -16.31 -28.28
C ALA A 325 3.40 -15.49 -29.27
N GLY A 326 3.66 -14.21 -28.98
CA GLY A 326 4.55 -13.33 -29.74
C GLY A 326 4.40 -11.85 -29.35
N ASP A 327 5.11 -10.95 -30.04
CA ASP A 327 5.26 -9.53 -29.68
C ASP A 327 3.97 -8.68 -29.71
N GLY A 328 2.86 -9.24 -30.20
CA GLY A 328 1.54 -8.61 -30.19
C GLY A 328 0.39 -9.59 -30.00
N HIS A 329 0.67 -10.82 -29.53
CA HIS A 329 -0.33 -11.88 -29.41
C HIS A 329 -0.22 -12.58 -28.06
N VAL A 330 -1.31 -12.55 -27.31
CA VAL A 330 -1.46 -13.24 -26.03
C VAL A 330 -2.67 -14.14 -26.08
N VAL A 331 -2.56 -15.34 -25.51
CA VAL A 331 -3.70 -16.22 -25.24
C VAL A 331 -4.01 -16.15 -23.74
N VAL A 332 -5.24 -15.78 -23.41
CA VAL A 332 -5.76 -15.84 -22.04
C VAL A 332 -6.49 -17.17 -21.89
N HIS A 333 -5.94 -18.03 -21.02
CA HIS A 333 -6.54 -19.30 -20.62
C HIS A 333 -7.34 -19.11 -19.34
N GLY A 334 -8.66 -19.08 -19.45
CA GLY A 334 -9.57 -18.99 -18.31
C GLY A 334 -9.86 -20.35 -17.69
N HIS A 335 -10.23 -20.34 -16.40
CA HIS A 335 -10.79 -21.51 -15.72
C HIS A 335 -11.78 -21.06 -14.66
N ASP A 336 -12.99 -21.60 -14.63
CA ASP A 336 -13.93 -21.23 -13.58
C ASP A 336 -13.75 -22.01 -12.27
N THR A 337 -14.55 -21.67 -11.26
CA THR A 337 -14.44 -22.25 -9.92
C THR A 337 -15.70 -23.02 -9.51
N ARG A 338 -16.63 -23.29 -10.44
CA ARG A 338 -17.99 -23.80 -10.13
C ARG A 338 -17.99 -25.14 -9.39
N ASP A 339 -16.97 -25.97 -9.64
CA ASP A 339 -16.87 -27.33 -9.08
C ASP A 339 -16.60 -27.35 -7.56
N TRP A 340 -15.99 -26.29 -7.03
CA TRP A 340 -15.65 -26.21 -5.60
C TRP A 340 -16.17 -24.94 -4.93
N CYS A 341 -16.58 -23.93 -5.70
CA CYS A 341 -17.06 -22.65 -5.21
C CYS A 341 -18.57 -22.51 -5.44
N VAL A 342 -19.34 -22.66 -4.36
CA VAL A 342 -20.79 -22.43 -4.35
C VAL A 342 -21.18 -20.98 -4.66
N TYR A 343 -20.22 -20.06 -4.73
CA TYR A 343 -20.43 -18.67 -5.12
C TYR A 343 -20.20 -18.43 -6.62
N ASP A 344 -19.85 -19.45 -7.39
CA ASP A 344 -19.62 -19.36 -8.82
C ASP A 344 -20.70 -20.10 -9.61
N LEU A 345 -21.94 -19.60 -9.51
CA LEU A 345 -23.10 -20.12 -10.22
C LEU A 345 -22.79 -20.20 -11.71
N GLU A 346 -22.71 -21.42 -12.25
CA GLU A 346 -22.45 -21.69 -13.67
C GLU A 346 -21.20 -20.96 -14.22
N GLY A 347 -20.22 -20.66 -13.36
CA GLY A 347 -19.00 -19.94 -13.74
C GLY A 347 -19.16 -18.43 -13.89
N HIS A 348 -20.33 -17.85 -13.64
CA HIS A 348 -20.61 -16.43 -13.89
C HIS A 348 -19.66 -15.48 -13.14
N ALA A 349 -19.25 -15.81 -11.91
CA ALA A 349 -18.34 -14.95 -11.15
C ALA A 349 -16.92 -14.98 -11.75
N SER A 350 -16.48 -16.14 -12.24
CA SER A 350 -15.22 -16.28 -12.96
C SER A 350 -15.25 -15.59 -14.33
N GLN A 351 -16.37 -15.68 -15.05
CA GLN A 351 -16.56 -15.01 -16.34
C GLN A 351 -16.58 -13.48 -16.20
N LEU A 352 -17.26 -12.93 -15.19
CA LEU A 352 -17.17 -11.50 -14.85
C LEU A 352 -15.72 -11.08 -14.54
N ALA A 353 -14.97 -11.93 -13.84
CA ALA A 353 -13.56 -11.66 -13.52
C ALA A 353 -12.68 -11.65 -14.78
N LEU A 354 -12.91 -12.59 -15.71
CA LEU A 354 -12.25 -12.59 -17.02
C LEU A 354 -12.59 -11.33 -17.82
N GLY A 355 -13.86 -10.92 -17.86
CA GLY A 355 -14.26 -9.65 -18.47
C GLY A 355 -13.53 -8.45 -17.86
N ALA A 356 -13.42 -8.40 -16.53
CA ALA A 356 -12.69 -7.35 -15.84
C ALA A 356 -11.18 -7.37 -16.16
N LEU A 357 -10.60 -8.54 -16.36
CA LEU A 357 -9.23 -8.69 -16.86
C LEU A 357 -9.09 -8.14 -18.28
N LEU A 358 -9.98 -8.51 -19.21
CA LEU A 358 -9.92 -8.02 -20.60
C LEU A 358 -10.02 -6.49 -20.67
N GLU A 359 -10.88 -5.88 -19.86
CA GLU A 359 -10.92 -4.41 -19.79
C GLU A 359 -9.65 -3.82 -19.21
N SER A 360 -9.05 -4.48 -18.21
CA SER A 360 -7.77 -4.05 -17.65
C SER A 360 -6.64 -4.14 -18.68
N ILE A 361 -6.65 -5.18 -19.54
CA ILE A 361 -5.75 -5.32 -20.68
C ILE A 361 -5.97 -4.18 -21.68
N ALA A 362 -7.21 -3.86 -22.03
CA ALA A 362 -7.51 -2.77 -22.96
C ALA A 362 -7.03 -1.40 -22.44
N ILE A 363 -7.28 -1.11 -21.15
CA ILE A 363 -6.83 0.12 -20.49
C ILE A 363 -5.30 0.17 -20.46
N ALA A 364 -4.63 -0.92 -20.08
CA ALA A 364 -3.17 -0.96 -20.04
C ALA A 364 -2.54 -0.88 -21.44
N ALA A 365 -3.14 -1.51 -22.46
CA ALA A 365 -2.69 -1.42 -23.83
C ALA A 365 -2.74 0.02 -24.36
N SER A 366 -3.80 0.78 -24.05
CA SER A 366 -3.91 2.18 -24.47
C SER A 366 -2.78 3.06 -23.93
N HIS A 367 -2.22 2.73 -22.76
CA HIS A 367 -1.08 3.43 -22.18
C HIS A 367 0.23 3.17 -22.93
N GLU A 368 0.35 1.99 -23.55
CA GLU A 368 1.48 1.61 -24.41
C GLU A 368 1.29 2.04 -25.87
N GLY A 369 0.24 2.82 -26.20
CA GLY A 369 -0.06 3.22 -27.58
C GLY A 369 -0.65 2.09 -28.44
N LEU A 370 -1.24 1.07 -27.80
CA LEU A 370 -1.79 -0.11 -28.46
C LEU A 370 -3.30 -0.24 -28.24
N ARG A 371 -4.02 -0.72 -29.25
CA ARG A 371 -5.40 -1.20 -29.11
C ARG A 371 -5.41 -2.72 -28.95
N ALA A 372 -6.17 -3.21 -27.99
CA ALA A 372 -6.39 -4.65 -27.77
C ALA A 372 -7.68 -5.12 -28.44
N GLU A 373 -7.60 -6.15 -29.28
CA GLU A 373 -8.72 -6.87 -29.86
C GLU A 373 -8.86 -8.24 -29.18
N PHE A 374 -10.10 -8.63 -28.88
CA PHE A 374 -10.40 -9.86 -28.14
C PHE A 374 -11.25 -10.80 -28.97
N ARG A 375 -10.81 -12.05 -29.12
CA ARG A 375 -11.58 -13.10 -29.80
C ARG A 375 -11.62 -14.37 -28.96
N ARG A 376 -12.79 -14.74 -28.44
CA ARG A 376 -12.99 -16.02 -27.76
C ARG A 376 -13.05 -17.16 -28.76
N ARG A 377 -12.41 -18.28 -28.43
CA ARG A 377 -12.51 -19.53 -29.18
C ARG A 377 -13.86 -20.19 -28.90
N THR A 378 -14.75 -20.24 -29.90
CA THR A 378 -16.14 -20.68 -29.74
C THR A 378 -16.29 -22.16 -29.40
N ASP A 379 -15.32 -22.99 -29.77
CA ASP A 379 -15.24 -24.42 -29.44
C ASP A 379 -14.63 -24.71 -28.06
N SER A 380 -14.10 -23.69 -27.36
CA SER A 380 -13.64 -23.87 -25.98
C SER A 380 -14.83 -23.97 -25.00
N PRO A 381 -14.81 -24.92 -24.05
CA PRO A 381 -15.85 -25.02 -23.02
C PRO A 381 -15.91 -23.76 -22.15
N ASP A 382 -17.12 -23.40 -21.69
CA ASP A 382 -17.32 -22.26 -20.76
C ASP A 382 -16.56 -22.42 -19.43
N THR A 383 -16.20 -23.65 -19.06
CA THR A 383 -15.38 -23.95 -17.87
C THR A 383 -13.91 -23.65 -18.05
N THR A 384 -13.43 -23.65 -19.30
CA THR A 384 -12.01 -23.44 -19.68
C THR A 384 -11.92 -22.56 -20.93
N PRO A 385 -12.45 -21.32 -20.89
CA PRO A 385 -12.52 -20.47 -22.06
C PRO A 385 -11.13 -20.04 -22.51
N VAL A 386 -10.90 -20.06 -23.82
CA VAL A 386 -9.66 -19.57 -24.44
C VAL A 386 -9.96 -18.29 -25.20
N ILE A 387 -9.20 -17.23 -24.92
CA ILE A 387 -9.41 -15.89 -25.51
C ILE A 387 -8.10 -15.41 -26.14
N TYR A 388 -8.13 -15.20 -27.45
CA TYR A 388 -7.03 -14.58 -28.18
C TYR A 388 -7.08 -13.06 -28.00
N VAL A 389 -5.92 -12.49 -27.70
CA VAL A 389 -5.72 -11.05 -27.53
C VAL A 389 -4.68 -10.59 -28.52
N HIS A 390 -5.10 -9.74 -29.47
CA HIS A 390 -4.22 -9.14 -30.45
C HIS A 390 -4.00 -7.66 -30.13
N PHE A 391 -2.74 -7.23 -30.12
CA PHE A 391 -2.38 -5.83 -29.91
C PHE A 391 -1.97 -5.21 -31.24
N HIS A 392 -2.60 -4.08 -31.57
CA HIS A 392 -2.33 -3.32 -32.79
C HIS A 392 -1.85 -1.92 -32.41
N ALA A 393 -0.79 -1.45 -33.07
CA ALA A 393 -0.42 -0.04 -32.99
C ALA A 393 -1.56 0.81 -33.56
N ASP A 394 -1.96 1.84 -32.81
CA ASP A 394 -3.03 2.74 -33.20
C ASP A 394 -2.62 4.15 -32.76
N GLU A 395 -2.15 4.98 -33.71
CA GLU A 395 -1.70 6.35 -33.43
C GLU A 395 -2.83 7.25 -32.88
N ALA A 396 -4.08 6.87 -33.07
CA ALA A 396 -5.23 7.59 -32.53
C ALA A 396 -5.59 7.15 -31.09
N VAL A 397 -4.94 6.12 -30.53
CA VAL A 397 -5.26 5.67 -29.18
C VAL A 397 -4.72 6.65 -28.14
N THR A 398 -5.62 7.20 -27.33
CA THR A 398 -5.25 8.00 -26.17
C THR A 398 -5.21 7.11 -24.93
N PRO A 399 -4.20 7.25 -24.04
CA PRO A 399 -4.17 6.52 -22.79
C PRO A 399 -5.46 6.72 -21.97
N ASP A 400 -6.11 5.62 -21.59
CA ASP A 400 -7.35 5.69 -20.82
C ASP A 400 -7.06 6.29 -19.42
N PRO A 401 -7.83 7.32 -18.99
CA PRO A 401 -7.61 8.01 -17.72
C PRO A 401 -7.76 7.11 -16.48
N LEU A 402 -8.33 5.91 -16.63
CA LEU A 402 -8.49 4.94 -15.56
C LEU A 402 -7.22 4.10 -15.29
N TYR A 403 -6.21 4.16 -16.16
CA TYR A 403 -4.96 3.41 -16.03
C TYR A 403 -4.29 3.52 -14.64
N PRO A 404 -4.10 4.72 -14.06
CA PRO A 404 -3.43 4.85 -12.75
C PRO A 404 -4.17 4.16 -11.59
N TYR A 405 -5.46 3.85 -11.76
CA TYR A 405 -6.29 3.28 -10.70
C TYR A 405 -6.33 1.75 -10.72
N LEU A 406 -5.80 1.09 -11.75
CA LEU A 406 -5.71 -0.37 -11.85
C LEU A 406 -5.07 -1.00 -10.60
N PRO A 407 -3.87 -0.58 -10.15
CA PRO A 407 -3.26 -1.12 -8.93
C PRO A 407 -3.85 -0.55 -7.63
N LEU A 408 -4.56 0.59 -7.68
CA LEU A 408 -5.13 1.25 -6.49
C LEU A 408 -6.48 0.65 -6.07
N ARG A 409 -7.27 0.20 -7.04
CA ARG A 409 -8.61 -0.36 -6.83
C ARG A 409 -8.56 -1.54 -5.87
N SER A 410 -9.42 -1.50 -4.85
CA SER A 410 -9.49 -2.53 -3.81
C SER A 410 -10.91 -2.71 -3.28
N VAL A 411 -11.13 -3.85 -2.60
CA VAL A 411 -12.38 -4.14 -1.87
C VAL A 411 -12.25 -3.61 -0.46
N ASN A 412 -13.26 -2.89 0.03
CA ASN A 412 -13.29 -2.40 1.40
C ASN A 412 -14.52 -2.92 2.15
N ARG A 413 -14.35 -3.84 3.10
CA ARG A 413 -15.48 -4.47 3.81
C ARG A 413 -15.95 -3.71 5.06
N ARG A 414 -15.37 -2.54 5.35
CA ARG A 414 -15.69 -1.76 6.55
C ARG A 414 -16.80 -0.74 6.30
N PRO A 415 -17.48 -0.24 7.37
CA PRO A 415 -18.39 0.89 7.28
C PRO A 415 -17.80 2.10 6.54
N TYR A 416 -18.60 2.73 5.69
CA TYR A 416 -18.29 3.97 4.99
C TYR A 416 -19.04 5.15 5.63
N ARG A 417 -18.81 6.35 5.13
CA ARG A 417 -19.66 7.52 5.42
C ARG A 417 -21.00 7.35 4.70
N THR A 418 -22.08 7.73 5.38
CA THR A 418 -23.45 7.74 4.86
C THR A 418 -23.78 8.98 4.04
N ARG A 419 -22.76 9.76 3.66
CA ARG A 419 -22.97 10.91 2.78
C ARG A 419 -23.59 10.43 1.46
N PRO A 420 -24.58 11.14 0.89
CA PRO A 420 -25.04 10.85 -0.45
C PRO A 420 -23.89 10.95 -1.48
N LEU A 421 -24.00 10.18 -2.55
CA LEU A 421 -23.19 10.41 -3.73
C LEU A 421 -23.61 11.75 -4.34
N THR A 422 -22.64 12.55 -4.76
CA THR A 422 -22.90 13.80 -5.47
C THR A 422 -23.45 13.50 -6.88
N PRO A 423 -24.19 14.43 -7.50
CA PRO A 423 -24.68 14.25 -8.87
C PRO A 423 -23.55 13.93 -9.87
N ARG A 424 -22.39 14.59 -9.72
CA ARG A 424 -21.20 14.36 -10.57
C ARG A 424 -20.64 12.95 -10.39
N GLU A 425 -20.56 12.46 -9.15
CA GLU A 425 -20.09 11.09 -8.88
C GLU A 425 -21.01 10.05 -9.53
N LYS A 426 -22.33 10.22 -9.40
CA LYS A 426 -23.31 9.32 -10.03
C LYS A 426 -23.23 9.34 -11.54
N GLN A 427 -23.23 10.53 -12.14
CA GLN A 427 -23.16 10.67 -13.59
C GLN A 427 -21.91 9.99 -14.16
N ALA A 428 -20.76 10.17 -13.51
CA ALA A 428 -19.52 9.50 -13.92
C ALA A 428 -19.63 7.98 -13.81
N LEU A 429 -20.20 7.46 -12.72
CA LEU A 429 -20.40 6.03 -12.50
C LEU A 429 -21.40 5.43 -13.50
N GLU A 430 -22.51 6.10 -13.77
CA GLU A 430 -23.52 5.66 -14.75
C GLU A 430 -22.96 5.70 -16.18
N ALA A 431 -22.21 6.74 -16.55
CA ALA A 431 -21.57 6.81 -17.85
C ALA A 431 -20.50 5.72 -18.06
N SER A 432 -19.89 5.22 -16.97
CA SER A 432 -18.80 4.25 -17.05
C SER A 432 -19.22 2.82 -17.45
N VAL A 433 -20.51 2.47 -17.31
CA VAL A 433 -21.00 1.11 -17.59
C VAL A 433 -21.43 0.91 -19.04
N GLY A 434 -21.44 1.96 -19.85
CA GLY A 434 -21.84 1.93 -21.27
C GLY A 434 -23.33 1.75 -21.48
N ASP A 435 -23.74 1.58 -22.74
CA ASP A 435 -25.17 1.67 -23.12
C ASP A 435 -25.98 0.39 -22.86
N ARG A 436 -25.32 -0.74 -22.57
CA ARG A 436 -25.97 -2.06 -22.37
C ARG A 436 -26.41 -2.32 -20.93
N TYR A 437 -25.99 -1.45 -20.01
CA TYR A 437 -26.20 -1.61 -18.58
C TYR A 437 -26.65 -0.30 -17.96
N ARG A 438 -27.57 -0.40 -17.00
CA ARG A 438 -27.96 0.72 -16.14
C ARG A 438 -27.59 0.44 -14.69
N VAL A 439 -27.33 1.50 -13.94
CA VAL A 439 -27.08 1.41 -12.50
C VAL A 439 -28.39 1.62 -11.75
N LEU A 440 -28.81 0.62 -10.99
CA LEU A 440 -29.92 0.75 -10.05
C LEU A 440 -29.38 1.19 -8.69
N TRP A 441 -29.82 2.33 -8.19
CA TRP A 441 -29.41 2.87 -6.89
C TRP A 441 -30.43 2.62 -5.77
N LEU A 442 -29.92 2.26 -4.59
CA LEU A 442 -30.67 2.06 -3.36
C LEU A 442 -30.08 2.94 -2.24
N GLU A 443 -30.64 4.14 -2.08
CA GLU A 443 -29.95 5.24 -1.39
C GLU A 443 -30.72 5.80 -0.20
N SER A 444 -32.05 5.65 -0.19
CA SER A 444 -32.83 6.14 0.93
C SER A 444 -32.47 5.35 2.20
N PRO A 445 -32.67 5.92 3.40
CA PRO A 445 -32.48 5.17 4.64
C PRO A 445 -33.27 3.85 4.67
N ARG A 446 -34.47 3.83 4.05
CA ARG A 446 -35.28 2.62 3.92
C ARG A 446 -34.65 1.62 2.96
N ASP A 447 -34.10 2.07 1.83
CA ASP A 447 -33.43 1.18 0.87
C ASP A 447 -32.18 0.55 1.45
N ARG A 448 -31.32 1.35 2.09
CA ARG A 448 -30.13 0.84 2.78
C ARG A 448 -30.48 -0.16 3.87
N LEU A 449 -31.52 0.11 4.66
CA LEU A 449 -32.00 -0.87 5.65
C LEU A 449 -32.49 -2.16 4.99
N ARG A 450 -33.26 -2.08 3.91
CA ARG A 450 -33.76 -3.27 3.19
C ARG A 450 -32.60 -4.10 2.61
N ALA A 451 -31.64 -3.46 1.96
CA ALA A 451 -30.46 -4.13 1.38
C ALA A 451 -29.54 -4.70 2.47
N ALA A 452 -29.26 -3.94 3.54
CA ALA A 452 -28.47 -4.43 4.67
C ALA A 452 -29.15 -5.62 5.38
N LEU A 453 -30.47 -5.59 5.56
CA LEU A 453 -31.22 -6.74 6.08
C LEU A 453 -31.19 -7.93 5.12
N LEU A 454 -31.21 -7.70 3.81
CA LEU A 454 -31.05 -8.77 2.82
C LEU A 454 -29.69 -9.47 2.99
N MET A 455 -28.61 -8.69 3.09
CA MET A 455 -27.25 -9.19 3.34
C MET A 455 -27.16 -9.92 4.68
N PHE A 456 -27.74 -9.36 5.74
CA PHE A 456 -27.82 -9.99 7.07
C PHE A 456 -28.51 -11.36 7.03
N HIS A 457 -29.59 -11.52 6.25
CA HIS A 457 -30.27 -12.81 6.09
C HIS A 457 -29.49 -13.78 5.19
N ASN A 458 -28.88 -13.26 4.13
CA ASN A 458 -28.03 -14.02 3.22
C ASN A 458 -26.82 -14.62 3.94
N ALA A 459 -26.19 -13.85 4.82
CA ALA A 459 -25.07 -14.32 5.63
C ALA A 459 -25.43 -15.50 6.55
N LYS A 460 -26.70 -15.64 6.96
CA LYS A 460 -27.16 -16.85 7.66
C LYS A 460 -27.03 -18.10 6.77
N LEU A 461 -27.32 -18.00 5.47
CA LEU A 461 -27.15 -19.12 4.54
C LEU A 461 -25.68 -19.50 4.47
N ARG A 462 -24.81 -18.53 4.22
CA ARG A 462 -23.35 -18.71 4.12
C ARG A 462 -22.74 -19.36 5.36
N LEU A 463 -23.21 -18.99 6.55
CA LEU A 463 -22.69 -19.53 7.82
C LEU A 463 -23.27 -20.91 8.17
N THR A 464 -24.39 -21.33 7.57
CA THR A 464 -25.08 -22.59 7.90
C THR A 464 -25.04 -23.63 6.79
N MET A 465 -24.32 -23.34 5.70
CA MET A 465 -24.19 -24.19 4.53
C MET A 465 -22.79 -24.85 4.50
N PRO A 466 -22.69 -26.19 4.56
CA PRO A 466 -21.41 -26.90 4.51
C PRO A 466 -20.55 -26.53 3.29
N GLU A 467 -21.18 -26.36 2.13
CA GLU A 467 -20.53 -26.03 0.87
C GLU A 467 -19.87 -24.64 0.94
N ALA A 468 -20.50 -23.66 1.59
CA ALA A 468 -19.89 -22.35 1.82
C ALA A 468 -18.74 -22.40 2.83
N TYR A 469 -18.78 -23.31 3.81
CA TYR A 469 -17.69 -23.49 4.76
C TYR A 469 -16.41 -23.96 4.07
N GLU A 470 -16.49 -24.91 3.14
CA GLU A 470 -15.32 -25.38 2.40
C GLU A 470 -14.71 -24.25 1.55
N VAL A 471 -15.54 -23.41 0.94
CA VAL A 471 -15.07 -22.21 0.23
C VAL A 471 -14.33 -21.27 1.19
N HIS A 472 -14.96 -20.82 2.28
CA HIS A 472 -14.35 -19.87 3.22
C HIS A 472 -13.05 -20.40 3.82
N LYS A 473 -12.95 -21.72 4.04
CA LYS A 473 -11.74 -22.38 4.57
C LYS A 473 -10.58 -22.31 3.57
N ARG A 474 -10.87 -22.40 2.27
CA ARG A 474 -9.88 -22.33 1.20
C ARG A 474 -9.42 -20.90 0.90
N VAL A 475 -10.33 -19.94 0.93
CA VAL A 475 -10.09 -18.58 0.41
C VAL A 475 -9.64 -17.55 1.44
N ILE A 476 -9.64 -17.88 2.73
CA ILE A 476 -9.18 -16.96 3.78
C ILE A 476 -7.75 -17.33 4.21
N GLU A 477 -6.86 -16.34 4.19
CA GLU A 477 -5.51 -16.46 4.72
C GLU A 477 -5.42 -15.84 6.11
N TRP A 478 -5.02 -16.64 7.10
CA TRP A 478 -4.99 -16.24 8.51
C TRP A 478 -3.66 -15.58 8.92
N ASN A 479 -3.74 -14.52 9.72
CA ASN A 479 -2.62 -13.69 10.18
C ASN A 479 -1.89 -12.93 9.07
N ALA A 480 -2.63 -12.53 8.03
CA ALA A 480 -2.08 -11.84 6.87
C ALA A 480 -2.64 -10.41 6.76
N ASP A 481 -1.77 -9.44 6.46
CA ASP A 481 -2.20 -8.09 6.05
C ASP A 481 -2.40 -8.01 4.52
N TYR A 482 -1.66 -8.84 3.78
CA TYR A 482 -1.65 -8.93 2.32
C TYR A 482 -1.61 -10.40 1.91
N SER A 483 -2.24 -10.74 0.79
CA SER A 483 -2.29 -12.11 0.25
C SER A 483 -2.32 -12.08 -1.27
N GLU A 484 -1.51 -12.92 -1.93
CA GLU A 484 -1.39 -12.96 -3.40
C GLU A 484 -2.56 -13.63 -4.10
N ASP A 485 -3.20 -14.61 -3.47
CA ASP A 485 -4.24 -15.44 -4.08
C ASP A 485 -5.46 -15.73 -3.20
N LYS A 486 -5.51 -15.11 -2.01
CA LYS A 486 -6.62 -15.26 -1.05
C LYS A 486 -7.07 -13.90 -0.49
N ILE A 487 -8.07 -13.96 0.38
CA ILE A 487 -8.51 -12.81 1.18
C ILE A 487 -7.74 -12.85 2.51
N PRO A 488 -6.90 -11.83 2.83
CA PRO A 488 -6.28 -11.74 4.15
C PRO A 488 -7.37 -11.53 5.22
N ASP A 489 -7.26 -12.24 6.34
CA ASP A 489 -8.25 -12.24 7.43
C ASP A 489 -8.60 -10.82 7.93
N ARG A 490 -7.61 -9.92 7.98
CA ARG A 490 -7.79 -8.51 8.34
C ARG A 490 -8.59 -7.68 7.33
N ALA A 491 -8.74 -8.16 6.10
CA ALA A 491 -9.57 -7.56 5.05
C ALA A 491 -11.01 -8.10 5.02
N VAL A 492 -11.35 -9.08 5.88
CA VAL A 492 -12.71 -9.66 5.98
C VAL A 492 -13.70 -8.67 6.59
N GLY A 493 -13.24 -7.80 7.50
CA GLY A 493 -14.05 -6.72 8.09
C GLY A 493 -14.47 -6.93 9.56
N LEU A 494 -14.02 -8.01 10.21
CA LEU A 494 -14.29 -8.30 11.61
C LEU A 494 -13.40 -7.54 12.59
N ASP A 495 -13.89 -7.32 13.80
CA ASP A 495 -13.07 -6.89 14.93
C ASP A 495 -12.08 -7.99 15.38
N PRO A 496 -10.98 -7.64 16.08
CA PRO A 496 -9.95 -8.61 16.47
C PRO A 496 -10.46 -9.80 17.31
N LEU A 497 -11.48 -9.61 18.14
CA LEU A 497 -12.05 -10.67 18.98
C LEU A 497 -12.88 -11.63 18.12
N THR A 498 -13.80 -11.12 17.31
CA THR A 498 -14.62 -11.95 16.42
C THR A 498 -13.77 -12.66 15.38
N LEU A 499 -12.68 -12.05 14.91
CA LEU A 499 -11.72 -12.69 14.01
C LEU A 499 -11.04 -13.91 14.64
N ARG A 500 -10.65 -13.83 15.93
CA ARG A 500 -10.06 -14.98 16.66
C ARG A 500 -11.08 -16.11 16.84
N LEU A 501 -12.33 -15.76 17.14
CA LEU A 501 -13.41 -16.73 17.27
C LEU A 501 -13.72 -17.40 15.92
N MET A 502 -13.79 -16.63 14.84
CA MET A 502 -13.97 -17.14 13.48
C MET A 502 -12.84 -18.09 13.10
N ARG A 503 -11.58 -17.74 13.37
CA ARG A 503 -10.43 -18.63 13.13
C ARG A 503 -10.54 -19.96 13.87
N TRP A 504 -10.96 -19.93 15.14
CA TRP A 504 -11.18 -21.15 15.91
C TRP A 504 -12.31 -22.01 15.33
N ALA A 505 -13.41 -21.38 14.91
CA ALA A 505 -14.56 -22.05 14.31
C ALA A 505 -14.20 -22.68 12.96
N MET A 506 -13.45 -21.97 12.13
CA MET A 506 -13.04 -22.39 10.78
C MET A 506 -12.08 -23.60 10.76
N ALA A 507 -11.65 -24.10 11.92
CA ALA A 507 -10.84 -25.32 12.01
C ALA A 507 -11.62 -26.61 11.74
N SER A 508 -12.95 -26.64 11.99
CA SER A 508 -13.79 -27.78 11.59
C SER A 508 -15.27 -27.42 11.49
N TRP A 509 -16.00 -28.10 10.59
CA TRP A 509 -17.44 -27.93 10.45
C TRP A 509 -18.19 -28.18 11.76
N ARG A 510 -17.74 -29.14 12.59
CA ARG A 510 -18.32 -29.43 13.90
C ARG A 510 -18.28 -28.22 14.83
N ARG A 511 -17.21 -27.41 14.78
CA ARG A 511 -17.08 -26.18 15.58
C ARG A 511 -17.99 -25.07 15.06
N VAL A 512 -18.08 -24.92 13.74
CA VAL A 512 -19.03 -23.98 13.11
C VAL A 512 -20.47 -24.33 13.48
N ALA A 513 -20.86 -25.60 13.34
CA ALA A 513 -22.19 -26.08 13.68
C ALA A 513 -22.51 -25.89 15.18
N PHE A 514 -21.55 -26.14 16.06
CA PHE A 514 -21.68 -25.90 17.50
C PHE A 514 -21.96 -24.42 17.81
N LEU A 515 -21.13 -23.52 17.26
CA LEU A 515 -21.24 -22.08 17.47
C LEU A 515 -22.55 -21.51 16.93
N ASN A 516 -22.98 -21.99 15.75
CA ASN A 516 -24.25 -21.62 15.16
C ASN A 516 -25.47 -22.08 15.97
N ARG A 517 -25.38 -23.21 16.67
CA ARG A 517 -26.48 -23.81 17.42
C ARG A 517 -26.65 -23.25 18.82
N TRP A 518 -25.56 -23.00 19.54
CA TRP A 518 -25.61 -22.76 21.00
C TRP A 518 -25.13 -21.39 21.48
N LEU A 519 -24.45 -20.59 20.64
CA LEU A 519 -23.81 -19.33 21.07
C LEU A 519 -24.34 -18.09 20.35
N ALA A 520 -25.58 -18.13 19.84
CA ALA A 520 -26.10 -17.13 18.90
C ALA A 520 -25.13 -16.83 17.73
N GLY A 521 -24.23 -17.77 17.41
CA GLY A 521 -22.93 -17.48 16.79
C GLY A 521 -22.99 -17.01 15.34
N THR A 522 -24.15 -17.09 14.70
CA THR A 522 -24.36 -16.43 13.41
C THR A 522 -24.56 -14.92 13.55
N TRP A 523 -25.17 -14.44 14.63
CA TRP A 523 -25.62 -13.05 14.77
C TRP A 523 -24.48 -12.04 14.76
N LEU A 524 -23.44 -12.24 15.57
CA LEU A 524 -22.34 -11.28 15.69
C LEU A 524 -21.59 -11.08 14.35
N PRO A 525 -21.15 -12.15 13.65
CA PRO A 525 -20.57 -11.99 12.31
C PRO A 525 -21.51 -11.32 11.32
N ARG A 526 -22.81 -11.63 11.35
CA ARG A 526 -23.81 -11.04 10.43
C ARG A 526 -24.03 -9.54 10.72
N ILE A 527 -23.93 -9.13 11.97
CA ILE A 527 -24.03 -7.71 12.34
C ILE A 527 -22.80 -6.96 11.84
N GLU A 528 -21.60 -7.46 12.14
CA GLU A 528 -20.34 -6.79 11.79
C GLU A 528 -20.02 -6.80 10.30
N LEU A 529 -20.29 -7.89 9.59
CA LEU A 529 -19.90 -8.07 8.19
C LEU A 529 -20.93 -7.57 7.18
N ASP A 530 -22.21 -7.60 7.54
CA ASP A 530 -23.29 -7.40 6.59
C ASP A 530 -24.20 -6.25 7.00
N LEU A 531 -24.74 -6.26 8.24
CA LEU A 531 -25.72 -5.25 8.66
C LEU A 531 -25.10 -3.86 8.84
N LEU A 532 -24.07 -3.71 9.67
CA LEU A 532 -23.46 -2.41 9.92
C LEU A 532 -22.82 -1.84 8.65
N PRO A 533 -22.00 -2.58 7.87
CA PRO A 533 -21.44 -2.05 6.64
C PRO A 533 -22.48 -1.70 5.58
N GLY A 534 -23.59 -2.45 5.50
CA GLY A 534 -24.71 -2.14 4.62
C GLY A 534 -25.47 -0.87 5.03
N LEU A 535 -25.70 -0.66 6.33
CA LEU A 535 -26.32 0.58 6.82
C LEU A 535 -25.43 1.80 6.62
N PHE A 536 -24.11 1.63 6.81
CA PHE A 536 -23.11 2.66 6.69
C PHE A 536 -22.46 2.66 5.30
N CYS A 537 -23.26 3.03 4.30
CA CYS A 537 -22.81 3.31 2.94
C CYS A 537 -23.55 4.52 2.37
N ALA A 538 -23.06 5.07 1.25
CA ALA A 538 -23.81 6.09 0.53
C ALA A 538 -25.05 5.46 -0.12
N ALA A 539 -24.82 4.35 -0.83
CA ALA A 539 -25.83 3.60 -1.57
C ALA A 539 -25.44 2.12 -1.69
N HIS A 540 -26.46 1.26 -1.78
CA HIS A 540 -26.32 -0.01 -2.49
C HIS A 540 -26.60 0.21 -3.98
N PHE A 541 -26.03 -0.62 -4.83
CA PHE A 541 -26.23 -0.55 -6.27
C PHE A 541 -26.29 -1.93 -6.91
N ALA A 542 -26.92 -1.99 -8.08
CA ALA A 542 -26.86 -3.14 -8.97
C ALA A 542 -26.61 -2.69 -10.41
N LEU A 543 -25.79 -3.46 -11.14
CA LEU A 543 -25.67 -3.35 -12.59
C LEU A 543 -26.73 -4.23 -13.23
N VAL A 544 -27.64 -3.61 -13.96
CA VAL A 544 -28.78 -4.26 -14.60
C VAL A 544 -28.56 -4.24 -16.11
N ALA A 545 -28.47 -5.41 -16.73
CA ALA A 545 -28.37 -5.56 -18.17
C ALA A 545 -29.70 -5.23 -18.86
N ASP A 546 -29.67 -4.78 -20.11
CA ASP A 546 -30.90 -4.55 -20.89
C ASP A 546 -31.67 -5.84 -21.19
N THR A 547 -30.94 -6.91 -21.47
CA THR A 547 -31.47 -8.26 -21.69
C THR A 547 -30.89 -9.24 -20.66
N GLU A 548 -31.59 -10.35 -20.39
CA GLU A 548 -31.03 -11.41 -19.54
C GLU A 548 -29.78 -12.01 -20.21
N PRO A 549 -28.62 -12.06 -19.51
CA PRO A 549 -27.42 -12.73 -20.01
C PRO A 549 -27.68 -14.20 -20.33
N GLN A 550 -27.32 -14.63 -21.53
CA GLN A 550 -27.58 -15.99 -22.03
C GLN A 550 -26.34 -16.90 -21.97
N GLY A 551 -25.14 -16.33 -21.93
CA GLY A 551 -23.92 -17.13 -21.90
C GLY A 551 -22.65 -16.34 -21.55
N ILE A 552 -21.51 -17.01 -21.67
CA ILE A 552 -20.21 -16.47 -21.27
C ILE A 552 -19.88 -15.09 -21.88
N ASP A 553 -20.21 -14.87 -23.15
CA ASP A 553 -19.88 -13.61 -23.84
C ASP A 553 -20.59 -12.41 -23.19
N ASP A 554 -21.83 -12.59 -22.72
CA ASP A 554 -22.56 -11.54 -22.00
C ASP A 554 -21.92 -11.24 -20.64
N TYR A 555 -21.41 -12.27 -19.94
CA TYR A 555 -20.70 -12.09 -18.68
C TYR A 555 -19.29 -11.50 -18.85
N LEU A 556 -18.61 -11.79 -19.97
CA LEU A 556 -17.35 -11.11 -20.32
C LEU A 556 -17.60 -9.61 -20.54
N VAL A 557 -18.63 -9.25 -21.31
CA VAL A 557 -19.00 -7.84 -21.54
C VAL A 557 -19.42 -7.16 -20.23
N ALA A 558 -20.19 -7.85 -19.37
CA ALA A 558 -20.58 -7.34 -18.06
C ALA A 558 -19.37 -7.12 -17.14
N GLY A 559 -18.39 -8.02 -17.19
CA GLY A 559 -17.14 -7.89 -16.44
C GLY A 559 -16.33 -6.67 -16.87
N ARG A 560 -16.32 -6.35 -18.16
CA ARG A 560 -15.67 -5.13 -18.66
C ARG A 560 -16.36 -3.87 -18.13
N ALA A 561 -17.68 -3.79 -18.20
CA ALA A 561 -18.47 -2.68 -17.66
C ALA A 561 -18.26 -2.52 -16.14
N LEU A 562 -18.27 -3.64 -15.40
CA LEU A 562 -17.97 -3.67 -13.97
C LEU A 562 -16.59 -3.09 -13.65
N GLN A 563 -15.58 -3.44 -14.44
CA GLN A 563 -14.22 -2.95 -14.20
C GLN A 563 -14.13 -1.43 -14.40
N ARG A 564 -14.72 -0.88 -15.47
CA ARG A 564 -14.78 0.58 -15.67
C ARG A 564 -15.53 1.27 -14.53
N PHE A 565 -16.65 0.71 -14.07
CA PHE A 565 -17.40 1.23 -12.93
C PHE A 565 -16.56 1.28 -11.65
N TRP A 566 -15.84 0.21 -11.35
CA TRP A 566 -15.05 0.13 -10.13
C TRP A 566 -13.81 1.03 -10.19
N LEU A 567 -13.13 1.12 -11.34
CA LEU A 567 -12.02 2.05 -11.52
C LEU A 567 -12.50 3.51 -11.43
N THR A 568 -13.65 3.83 -11.99
CA THR A 568 -14.29 5.16 -11.87
C THR A 568 -14.61 5.49 -10.42
N ALA A 569 -15.19 4.54 -9.66
CA ALA A 569 -15.40 4.72 -8.22
C ALA A 569 -14.07 5.01 -7.48
N THR A 570 -13.01 4.29 -7.83
CA THR A 570 -11.67 4.49 -7.25
C THR A 570 -11.12 5.88 -7.59
N ALA A 571 -11.27 6.32 -8.84
CA ALA A 571 -10.84 7.64 -9.30
C ALA A 571 -11.55 8.79 -8.60
N LEU A 572 -12.83 8.60 -8.25
CA LEU A 572 -13.63 9.53 -7.47
C LEU A 572 -13.33 9.49 -5.95
N GLY A 573 -12.40 8.64 -5.51
CA GLY A 573 -12.08 8.46 -4.08
C GLY A 573 -13.15 7.68 -3.30
N LEU A 574 -14.03 6.97 -3.98
CA LEU A 574 -15.08 6.14 -3.39
C LEU A 574 -14.56 4.73 -3.09
N GLN A 575 -15.15 4.10 -2.08
CA GLN A 575 -14.87 2.74 -1.67
C GLN A 575 -16.04 1.84 -2.11
N LEU A 576 -15.73 0.60 -2.50
CA LEU A 576 -16.71 -0.36 -3.02
C LEU A 576 -16.53 -1.74 -2.38
N GLN A 577 -17.66 -2.39 -2.10
CA GLN A 577 -17.71 -3.80 -1.71
C GLN A 577 -18.72 -4.55 -2.60
N PRO A 578 -18.32 -5.66 -3.24
CA PRO A 578 -19.25 -6.57 -3.89
C PRO A 578 -20.22 -7.23 -2.90
N GLU A 579 -21.48 -7.34 -3.30
CA GLU A 579 -22.58 -7.99 -2.57
C GLU A 579 -23.25 -9.03 -3.46
N MET A 580 -22.44 -9.91 -4.06
CA MET A 580 -22.88 -10.86 -5.09
C MET A 580 -23.73 -12.02 -4.58
N THR A 581 -23.62 -12.36 -3.30
CA THR A 581 -24.19 -13.62 -2.78
C THR A 581 -25.73 -13.67 -2.84
N PRO A 582 -26.50 -12.59 -2.60
CA PRO A 582 -27.93 -12.56 -2.92
C PRO A 582 -28.24 -12.76 -4.41
N VAL A 583 -27.43 -12.22 -5.33
CA VAL A 583 -27.60 -12.42 -6.79
C VAL A 583 -27.44 -13.90 -7.12
N ILE A 584 -26.35 -14.50 -6.64
CA ILE A 584 -25.99 -15.91 -6.87
C ILE A 584 -27.07 -16.86 -6.34
N PHE A 585 -27.44 -16.74 -5.05
CA PHE A 585 -28.43 -17.66 -4.46
C PHE A 585 -29.84 -17.46 -5.02
N SER A 586 -30.17 -16.24 -5.46
CA SER A 586 -31.43 -16.01 -6.18
C SER A 586 -31.40 -16.66 -7.56
N GLY A 587 -30.25 -16.61 -8.25
CA GLY A 587 -30.02 -17.30 -9.52
C GLY A 587 -30.19 -18.82 -9.41
N TYR A 588 -29.54 -19.46 -8.44
CA TYR A 588 -29.75 -20.90 -8.16
C TYR A 588 -31.23 -21.25 -7.97
N VAL A 589 -31.96 -20.45 -7.19
CA VAL A 589 -33.39 -20.67 -6.93
C VAL A 589 -34.24 -20.46 -8.18
N HIS A 590 -33.95 -19.43 -8.97
CA HIS A 590 -34.70 -19.07 -10.17
C HIS A 590 -34.53 -20.14 -11.27
N ARG A 591 -33.30 -20.64 -11.45
CA ARG A 591 -32.95 -21.65 -12.46
C ARG A 591 -33.21 -23.09 -12.02
N GLY A 592 -33.62 -23.30 -10.76
CA GLY A 592 -33.86 -24.63 -10.21
C GLY A 592 -32.61 -25.48 -10.03
N ILE A 593 -31.42 -24.87 -9.99
CA ILE A 593 -30.14 -25.57 -9.89
C ILE A 593 -29.87 -25.95 -8.42
N PRO A 594 -29.63 -27.23 -8.10
CA PRO A 594 -29.29 -27.65 -6.75
C PRO A 594 -27.86 -27.20 -6.38
N PHE A 595 -27.69 -26.62 -5.19
CA PHE A 595 -26.40 -26.13 -4.67
C PHE A 595 -26.11 -26.56 -3.23
N THR A 596 -27.05 -27.26 -2.59
CA THR A 596 -26.87 -27.81 -1.24
C THR A 596 -27.87 -28.90 -0.94
N ASP A 597 -27.41 -29.92 -0.20
CA ASP A 597 -28.27 -30.99 0.33
C ASP A 597 -29.05 -30.57 1.57
N THR A 598 -28.70 -29.44 2.18
CA THR A 598 -29.30 -28.98 3.41
C THR A 598 -30.68 -28.35 3.18
N LYS A 599 -31.76 -29.08 3.53
CA LYS A 599 -33.17 -28.65 3.36
C LYS A 599 -33.48 -27.26 3.97
N SER A 600 -32.91 -26.94 5.13
CA SER A 600 -33.12 -25.63 5.79
C SER A 600 -32.47 -24.49 5.01
N VAL A 601 -31.29 -24.70 4.43
CA VAL A 601 -30.59 -23.72 3.56
C VAL A 601 -31.39 -23.49 2.29
N ARG A 602 -31.87 -24.56 1.61
CA ARG A 602 -32.74 -24.42 0.42
C ARG A 602 -34.00 -23.60 0.70
N ARG A 603 -34.69 -23.86 1.82
CA ARG A 603 -35.86 -23.06 2.24
C ARG A 603 -35.49 -21.60 2.52
N GLY A 604 -34.33 -21.38 3.13
CA GLY A 604 -33.81 -20.05 3.39
C GLY A 604 -33.49 -19.28 2.10
N ALA A 605 -32.85 -19.91 1.12
CA ALA A 605 -32.56 -19.33 -0.18
C ALA A 605 -33.83 -18.95 -0.95
N LYS A 606 -34.89 -19.78 -0.93
CA LYS A 606 -36.19 -19.41 -1.52
C LYS A 606 -36.83 -18.18 -0.86
N LYS A 607 -36.63 -17.97 0.44
CA LYS A 607 -37.07 -16.75 1.14
C LYS A 607 -36.19 -15.56 0.76
N LEU A 608 -34.89 -15.76 0.63
CA LEU A 608 -33.94 -14.73 0.20
C LEU A 608 -34.24 -14.25 -1.23
N ALA A 609 -34.46 -15.18 -2.17
CA ALA A 609 -34.77 -14.88 -3.56
C ALA A 609 -36.03 -14.01 -3.71
N ARG A 610 -37.10 -14.31 -2.95
CA ARG A 610 -38.30 -13.48 -2.91
C ARG A 610 -38.03 -12.06 -2.40
N ARG A 611 -37.18 -11.92 -1.38
CA ARG A 611 -36.78 -10.61 -0.85
C ARG A 611 -35.90 -9.84 -1.82
N PHE A 612 -34.96 -10.52 -2.48
CA PHE A 612 -34.09 -9.93 -3.49
C PHE A 612 -34.92 -9.41 -4.67
N CYS A 613 -35.85 -10.20 -5.20
CA CYS A 613 -36.82 -9.77 -6.21
C CYS A 613 -37.63 -8.55 -5.76
N GLY A 614 -38.15 -8.55 -4.52
CA GLY A 614 -38.88 -7.40 -3.98
C GLY A 614 -38.07 -6.12 -3.77
N ILE A 615 -36.73 -6.20 -3.78
CA ILE A 615 -35.83 -5.03 -3.64
C ILE A 615 -35.32 -4.56 -5.01
N TYR A 616 -34.91 -5.49 -5.87
CA TYR A 616 -34.21 -5.19 -7.11
C TYR A 616 -35.05 -5.40 -8.39
N GLY A 617 -36.27 -5.93 -8.29
CA GLY A 617 -37.18 -6.11 -9.42
C GLY A 617 -36.87 -7.36 -10.23
N GLU A 618 -36.09 -7.22 -11.31
CA GLU A 618 -35.82 -8.27 -12.31
C GLU A 618 -34.48 -8.99 -12.03
N PRO A 619 -34.45 -10.02 -11.17
CA PRO A 619 -33.20 -10.62 -10.69
C PRO A 619 -32.36 -11.26 -11.79
N ALA A 620 -32.99 -11.75 -12.85
CA ALA A 620 -32.33 -12.43 -13.96
C ALA A 620 -31.42 -11.49 -14.78
N ARG A 621 -31.69 -10.19 -14.77
CA ARG A 621 -30.91 -9.16 -15.47
C ARG A 621 -29.79 -8.55 -14.63
N ILE A 622 -29.69 -8.91 -13.36
CA ILE A 622 -28.69 -8.34 -12.45
C ILE A 622 -27.40 -9.12 -12.59
N VAL A 623 -26.39 -8.49 -13.19
CA VAL A 623 -25.06 -9.10 -13.40
C VAL A 623 -24.11 -8.83 -12.24
N PHE A 624 -24.33 -7.74 -11.50
CA PHE A 624 -23.49 -7.39 -10.35
C PHE A 624 -24.27 -6.58 -9.31
N ALA A 625 -23.96 -6.77 -8.03
CA ALA A 625 -24.48 -5.93 -6.95
C ALA A 625 -23.38 -5.60 -5.94
N GLY A 626 -23.51 -4.45 -5.29
CA GLY A 626 -22.55 -4.00 -4.30
C GLY A 626 -23.02 -2.80 -3.48
N ARG A 627 -22.15 -2.35 -2.57
CA ARG A 627 -22.31 -1.09 -1.85
C ARG A 627 -21.14 -0.16 -2.13
N ILE A 628 -21.42 1.14 -2.12
CA ILE A 628 -20.45 2.20 -2.41
C ILE A 628 -20.57 3.36 -1.42
N GLY A 629 -19.47 4.07 -1.18
CA GLY A 629 -19.50 5.31 -0.42
C GLY A 629 -18.11 5.87 -0.13
N ALA A 630 -18.05 7.08 0.43
CA ALA A 630 -16.79 7.67 0.84
C ALA A 630 -16.28 7.01 2.12
N GLY A 631 -15.01 6.62 2.15
CA GLY A 631 -14.40 5.97 3.31
C GLY A 631 -12.88 6.02 3.24
N ALA A 632 -12.24 5.70 4.36
CA ALA A 632 -10.79 5.52 4.35
C ALA A 632 -10.42 4.29 3.51
N PRO A 633 -9.26 4.30 2.82
CA PRO A 633 -8.75 3.12 2.12
C PRO A 633 -8.63 1.90 3.05
N PRO A 634 -8.75 0.68 2.53
CA PRO A 634 -8.61 -0.53 3.34
C PRO A 634 -7.21 -0.64 3.94
N ARG A 635 -7.12 -1.07 5.20
CA ARG A 635 -5.82 -1.24 5.92
C ARG A 635 -5.08 -2.53 5.56
N ALA A 636 -5.78 -3.46 4.92
CA ALA A 636 -5.32 -4.78 4.49
C ALA A 636 -6.03 -5.07 3.17
N ARG A 637 -5.34 -5.67 2.20
CA ARG A 637 -5.92 -5.97 0.88
C ARG A 637 -5.26 -7.19 0.26
N SER A 638 -6.01 -7.90 -0.58
CA SER A 638 -5.42 -8.85 -1.50
C SER A 638 -4.51 -8.12 -2.49
N VAL A 639 -3.31 -8.64 -2.68
CA VAL A 639 -2.42 -8.32 -3.78
C VAL A 639 -2.65 -9.35 -4.91
N ARG A 640 -1.74 -9.48 -5.86
CA ARG A 640 -1.88 -10.39 -7.01
C ARG A 640 -0.64 -11.22 -7.17
N ARG A 641 -0.82 -12.44 -7.68
CA ARG A 641 0.30 -13.28 -8.13
C ARG A 641 1.17 -12.50 -9.11
N PRO A 642 2.50 -12.60 -9.04
CA PRO A 642 3.38 -11.94 -9.99
C PRO A 642 3.19 -12.55 -11.39
N LEU A 643 3.45 -11.77 -12.46
CA LEU A 643 3.24 -12.22 -13.84
C LEU A 643 3.89 -13.59 -14.16
N PRO A 644 5.12 -13.92 -13.70
CA PRO A 644 5.71 -15.25 -13.92
C PRO A 644 4.85 -16.40 -13.37
N ALA A 645 4.17 -16.20 -12.23
CA ALA A 645 3.28 -17.20 -11.64
C ALA A 645 1.90 -17.30 -12.32
N LEU A 646 1.65 -16.43 -13.31
CA LEU A 646 0.45 -16.39 -14.14
C LEU A 646 0.72 -16.88 -15.58
N ARG A 647 1.95 -17.25 -15.94
CA ARG A 647 2.25 -17.87 -17.24
C ARG A 647 1.64 -19.28 -17.33
N ALA A 648 1.12 -19.63 -18.50
CA ALA A 648 0.48 -20.91 -18.80
C ALA A 648 1.51 -22.02 -19.05
#